data_AF-A0A952R9W9-F1
#
_entry.id   AF-A0A952R9W9-F1
#
_cell.length_a   1.000
_cell.length_b   1.000
_cell.length_c   1.000
_cell.angle_alpha   90.00
_cell.angle_beta   90.00
_cell.angle_gamma   90.00
#
_symmetry.space_group_name_H-M   'P 1'
#
loop_
_entity.id
_entity.type
_entity.pdbx_description
1 polymer ?
#
loop_
_entity_poly.entity_id
_entity_poly.type
_entity_poly.pdbx_seq_one_letter_code
_entity_poly.pdbx_strand_id
1 'polypeptide(L)'
;MRKLNILKNSVLRERRALPALAALAAAVLGAGSTSAAPIEKRLEMDIQGDFLVIGNTLGYDCRTVTPNPVVVGTVGACGSSTSDSAPDVFWRAADADSAEASTAIAPAAARSTAVLHIPATATVERAFLYWSATSTISADTGMTVTFERPGAGGFSQAITAGRRIVEGTQYQSVAEVTALINQFGSGAYRLSSIDVRDFRNTSQNVNFAAWTLVVFYRDASEPTRNLVLFDGLHQVTNGNPADAELNGFLVPNAGFDAKLGVVAYEGDGDIDGDALFFGTLPLADSDRLSDGVGAITNFFNGSRTWDGTAVSVVGDLPQLSGGVRSMGGYDLDVVDITSRLTHGQTSANIRASSTGDQYYLGMFVTSISTYKPNFTSSTKTVTDLNGGGVIPGDTLEYSITVRNDGNDASTLTVLNDTIPVGMTFVPGSLTIDGAAKTDIAADDEAEYDSGTRALSARLGTGANASQGGSIAIGGSATVTFRVTIDAGATGTLSNQASITFEGEQGAPQDTQPTDGSSDPGSQPTDIVIDHCNDDTDCSAGTPICATSLSPQICVQCLSDADCGGGEPTCNLGTFTCECSAGPGACLDSDGDGLTDVEELAIGTDPFDADSDDDGLLDGEEIDPGLDSDGDGLINALDPDSDNDGLFDGTEMGKDCSHPDTDPAAKACRADADPTTTTDPLKWDTDDGGVSDGSEDANLNGRLDAGEADPNDGADDSGVVDTDGDGLSDLLELFLGSDPNDADSDDDGVPDGEEPNPSHDTDGDGLINILDVDSDNDALYDGTEMGYGCDGPGTDASRNHCIPDGDLGATKTSPLLWDTDGGGASDGSEDWNRNGVVDAGETDPTAGNGADDANVVDTDGDGLGDNLEIELGSDPNNADSDNDGLLDGDEPNPGDDHDGDGLINILDADSDDDGLPDGLEAGRICDHPDTDLSVGICLPDGDAGATTTGVLQRDTDGGGATDGEEDVNRNGVVDPGERDPNDPSDDSTSPTGGAGGVGGSAGSAGAAGSAGAGGTAGTAGSGGTGGTGNSSFGGTAGQGGSGAQGGSAQGDEGFSLEGGGCGCAVPAGKSNSAPLALALGALGAAAMLRRRRRS
;
A
#
# COMPACT_ATOMS: atom_id res chain seq x y z
N MET A 1 -30.06 68.97 -2.74
CA MET A 1 -31.36 69.18 -2.05
C MET A 1 -32.36 68.13 -2.52
N ARG A 2 -32.79 67.19 -1.66
CA ARG A 2 -34.22 66.84 -1.44
C ARG A 2 -34.34 65.73 -0.40
N LYS A 3 -35.37 65.88 0.45
CA LYS A 3 -35.90 64.91 1.42
C LYS A 3 -36.79 63.88 0.66
N LEU A 4 -37.35 62.79 1.20
CA LEU A 4 -37.60 62.32 2.57
C LEU A 4 -38.02 60.82 2.55
N ASN A 5 -37.85 60.07 3.66
CA ASN A 5 -38.54 58.83 4.08
C ASN A 5 -38.55 57.56 3.17
N ILE A 6 -38.16 56.40 3.72
CA ILE A 6 -39.02 55.23 4.09
C ILE A 6 -38.15 54.02 4.56
N LEU A 7 -38.62 53.32 5.61
CA LEU A 7 -38.39 51.94 6.10
C LEU A 7 -37.02 51.19 6.09
N LYS A 8 -36.78 50.56 7.26
CA LYS A 8 -36.23 49.19 7.54
C LYS A 8 -34.73 48.88 7.45
N ASN A 9 -34.39 47.85 8.24
CA ASN A 9 -33.05 47.34 8.59
C ASN A 9 -32.35 46.65 7.41
N SER A 10 -31.01 46.70 7.41
CA SER A 10 -30.14 45.64 6.89
C SER A 10 -28.73 45.78 7.51
N VAL A 11 -27.91 44.76 7.34
CA VAL A 11 -26.74 44.41 8.16
C VAL A 11 -25.41 44.70 7.45
N LEU A 12 -24.32 44.70 8.22
CA LEU A 12 -22.90 44.55 7.84
C LEU A 12 -22.09 45.74 7.26
N ARG A 13 -20.79 45.64 7.59
CA ARG A 13 -19.60 46.41 7.13
C ARG A 13 -19.51 47.91 7.47
N GLU A 14 -18.67 48.21 8.47
CA GLU A 14 -17.68 49.27 8.31
C GLU A 14 -16.27 48.79 8.76
N ARG A 15 -15.23 49.32 8.10
CA ARG A 15 -13.83 48.85 8.16
C ARG A 15 -13.01 49.58 9.26
N ARG A 16 -11.89 48.99 9.70
CA ARG A 16 -10.57 49.66 9.78
C ARG A 16 -9.42 48.70 10.10
N ALA A 17 -8.19 49.17 9.86
CA ALA A 17 -6.98 48.36 9.71
C ALA A 17 -5.86 48.69 10.73
N LEU A 18 -4.81 47.86 10.70
CA LEU A 18 -3.46 48.01 11.31
C LEU A 18 -3.33 47.76 12.83
N PRO A 19 -2.14 47.37 13.35
CA PRO A 19 -0.88 47.01 12.66
C PRO A 19 -0.27 45.64 13.05
N ALA A 20 0.79 45.23 12.36
CA ALA A 20 1.67 44.14 12.78
C ALA A 20 2.48 44.49 14.04
N LEU A 21 2.75 43.49 14.88
CA LEU A 21 3.80 43.53 15.91
C LEU A 21 4.58 42.20 15.84
N ALA A 22 5.89 42.28 15.64
CA ALA A 22 6.74 41.10 15.52
C ALA A 22 6.91 40.39 16.89
N ALA A 23 6.62 39.09 16.94
CA ALA A 23 7.12 38.21 17.98
C ALA A 23 8.54 37.79 17.60
N LEU A 24 9.53 38.30 18.33
CA LEU A 24 10.94 38.00 18.10
C LEU A 24 11.25 36.59 18.63
N ALA A 25 11.28 35.59 17.75
CA ALA A 25 11.81 34.26 18.07
C ALA A 25 13.32 34.36 18.30
N ALA A 26 13.72 34.67 19.53
CA ALA A 26 15.11 34.62 19.94
C ALA A 26 15.49 33.16 20.17
N ALA A 27 16.13 32.54 19.17
CA ALA A 27 16.80 31.25 19.32
C ALA A 27 17.90 31.37 20.39
N VAL A 28 17.56 31.01 21.63
CA VAL A 28 18.54 30.77 22.68
C VAL A 28 18.99 29.33 22.51
N LEU A 29 20.23 29.16 22.06
CA LEU A 29 20.98 27.91 22.19
C LEU A 29 21.16 27.57 23.68
N GLY A 30 20.11 26.99 24.28
CA GLY A 30 20.20 26.22 25.50
C GLY A 30 20.57 24.79 25.13
N ALA A 31 21.61 24.24 25.75
CA ALA A 31 21.93 22.83 25.62
C ALA A 31 20.70 22.00 26.02
N GLY A 32 20.35 20.99 25.22
CA GLY A 32 19.15 20.19 25.42
C GLY A 32 19.10 19.57 26.83
N SER A 33 18.13 20.02 27.62
CA SER A 33 17.59 19.19 28.69
C SER A 33 16.65 18.18 28.05
N THR A 34 16.96 16.89 28.16
CA THR A 34 16.07 15.79 27.78
C THR A 34 14.70 16.00 28.42
N SER A 35 13.68 16.25 27.60
CA SER A 35 12.29 16.31 28.09
C SER A 35 11.85 14.90 28.48
N ALA A 36 11.22 14.76 29.65
CA ALA A 36 10.51 13.54 29.99
C ALA A 36 9.40 13.27 28.96
N ALA A 37 9.06 12.00 28.74
CA ALA A 37 7.93 11.64 27.89
C ALA A 37 6.62 12.09 28.58
N PRO A 38 5.77 12.89 27.93
CA PRO A 38 4.52 13.33 28.53
C PRO A 38 3.53 12.16 28.64
N ILE A 39 2.59 12.28 29.58
CA ILE A 39 1.42 11.41 29.61
C ILE A 39 0.34 12.03 28.73
N GLU A 40 -0.19 11.23 27.81
CA GLU A 40 -1.06 11.67 26.72
C GLU A 40 -2.41 10.96 26.77
N LYS A 41 -3.44 11.57 26.16
CA LYS A 41 -4.78 10.99 26.09
C LYS A 41 -4.85 9.97 24.95
N ARG A 42 -5.02 8.68 25.26
CA ARG A 42 -5.21 7.59 24.27
C ARG A 42 -6.64 7.48 23.79
N LEU A 43 -7.60 7.51 24.71
CA LEU A 43 -9.01 7.22 24.43
C LEU A 43 -9.89 8.12 25.30
N GLU A 44 -10.98 8.62 24.70
CA GLU A 44 -12.08 9.27 25.40
C GLU A 44 -13.40 8.77 24.80
N MET A 45 -14.35 8.37 25.64
CA MET A 45 -15.64 7.84 25.22
C MET A 45 -16.73 8.08 26.27
N ASP A 46 -17.96 8.36 25.82
CA ASP A 46 -19.15 8.47 26.69
C ASP A 46 -20.04 7.23 26.50
N ILE A 47 -20.06 6.30 27.46
CA ILE A 47 -20.88 5.07 27.38
C ILE A 47 -21.65 4.75 28.67
N GLN A 48 -22.78 4.06 28.54
CA GLN A 48 -23.48 3.40 29.66
C GLN A 48 -22.66 2.17 30.06
N GLY A 49 -21.73 2.33 30.99
CA GLY A 49 -20.65 1.36 31.12
C GLY A 49 -19.51 1.82 32.02
N ASP A 50 -18.41 1.07 31.97
CA ASP A 50 -17.28 1.26 32.87
C ASP A 50 -15.97 0.65 32.32
N PHE A 51 -14.89 0.79 33.08
CA PHE A 51 -13.63 0.08 32.86
C PHE A 51 -13.39 -1.02 33.90
N LEU A 52 -12.70 -2.08 33.45
CA LEU A 52 -12.04 -3.08 34.30
C LEU A 52 -10.53 -2.94 34.11
N VAL A 53 -9.77 -3.20 35.18
CA VAL A 53 -8.32 -3.26 35.10
C VAL A 53 -7.80 -4.46 35.90
N ILE A 54 -6.93 -5.25 35.26
CA ILE A 54 -6.22 -6.37 35.88
C ILE A 54 -4.74 -6.31 35.51
N GLY A 55 -3.89 -6.98 36.27
CA GLY A 55 -2.46 -7.01 36.01
C GLY A 55 -1.71 -7.77 37.09
N ASN A 56 -0.45 -8.10 36.83
CA ASN A 56 0.41 -8.78 37.80
C ASN A 56 1.89 -8.44 37.55
N THR A 57 2.70 -8.55 38.61
CA THR A 57 4.16 -8.36 38.53
C THR A 57 4.85 -9.63 38.03
N LEU A 58 6.06 -9.49 37.48
CA LEU A 58 6.97 -10.60 37.19
C LEU A 58 8.04 -10.74 38.27
N GLY A 59 8.17 -9.79 39.20
CA GLY A 59 9.19 -9.79 40.24
C GLY A 59 8.68 -10.14 41.65
N TYR A 60 9.59 -10.62 42.51
CA TYR A 60 9.42 -10.65 43.95
C TYR A 60 10.62 -10.06 44.68
N ASP A 61 10.36 -9.09 45.55
CA ASP A 61 11.32 -8.50 46.50
C ASP A 61 11.48 -9.42 47.72
N CYS A 62 12.70 -9.89 47.98
CA CYS A 62 13.00 -10.85 49.04
C CYS A 62 13.36 -10.20 50.39
N ARG A 63 13.21 -8.88 50.55
CA ARG A 63 13.33 -8.24 51.87
C ARG A 63 12.33 -8.84 52.85
N THR A 64 12.74 -9.00 54.11
CA THR A 64 11.90 -9.60 55.17
C THR A 64 10.64 -8.80 55.55
N VAL A 65 10.47 -7.61 54.96
CA VAL A 65 9.32 -6.72 55.16
C VAL A 65 8.24 -6.91 54.09
N THR A 66 8.57 -7.62 53.01
CA THR A 66 7.69 -7.86 51.86
C THR A 66 6.70 -8.99 52.20
N PRO A 67 5.38 -8.79 51.98
CA PRO A 67 4.41 -9.83 52.25
C PRO A 67 4.65 -11.10 51.42
N ASN A 68 4.52 -12.28 52.03
CA ASN A 68 4.44 -13.54 51.28
C ASN A 68 3.09 -13.62 50.51
N PRO A 69 3.02 -14.36 49.39
CA PRO A 69 1.77 -14.68 48.71
C PRO A 69 0.72 -15.30 49.63
N VAL A 70 -0.56 -15.06 49.36
CA VAL A 70 -1.65 -15.38 50.30
C VAL A 70 -2.15 -16.82 50.15
N VAL A 71 -2.14 -17.36 48.93
CA VAL A 71 -2.73 -18.68 48.61
C VAL A 71 -1.85 -19.49 47.65
N VAL A 72 -1.48 -18.91 46.51
CA VAL A 72 -0.71 -19.58 45.46
C VAL A 72 0.53 -18.76 45.14
N GLY A 73 1.71 -19.37 45.27
CA GLY A 73 3.01 -18.70 45.14
C GLY A 73 3.99 -19.21 46.18
N THR A 74 5.12 -19.77 45.75
CA THR A 74 6.20 -20.22 46.64
C THR A 74 7.49 -19.45 46.37
N VAL A 75 8.05 -18.83 47.41
CA VAL A 75 9.33 -18.13 47.34
C VAL A 75 10.45 -19.11 47.73
N GLY A 76 11.38 -19.33 46.82
CA GLY A 76 12.53 -20.22 46.96
C GLY A 76 13.79 -19.48 47.43
N ALA A 77 14.91 -19.72 46.75
CA ALA A 77 16.19 -19.09 47.09
C ALA A 77 16.29 -17.67 46.49
N CYS A 78 16.53 -16.68 47.35
CA CYS A 78 16.58 -15.24 47.04
C CYS A 78 17.97 -14.68 46.67
N GLY A 79 19.01 -15.52 46.56
CA GLY A 79 20.35 -15.04 46.22
C GLY A 79 21.10 -14.36 47.37
N SER A 80 22.02 -13.45 47.04
CA SER A 80 22.94 -12.80 47.98
C SER A 80 22.79 -11.28 48.13
N SER A 81 22.01 -10.65 47.26
CA SER A 81 21.69 -9.22 47.26
C SER A 81 20.17 -9.15 47.38
N THR A 82 19.66 -8.59 48.48
CA THR A 82 18.23 -8.57 48.88
C THR A 82 17.94 -7.39 49.84
N SER A 83 18.56 -6.23 49.59
CA SER A 83 18.59 -5.11 50.56
C SER A 83 18.18 -3.76 50.01
N ASP A 84 18.31 -3.59 48.70
CA ASP A 84 17.61 -2.59 47.90
C ASP A 84 16.11 -2.92 47.81
N SER A 85 15.35 -2.04 47.18
CA SER A 85 13.90 -2.03 47.25
C SER A 85 13.15 -2.62 46.06
N ALA A 86 13.88 -2.88 44.97
CA ALA A 86 13.38 -3.59 43.80
C ALA A 86 13.20 -5.11 44.05
N PRO A 87 12.54 -5.83 43.13
CA PRO A 87 12.51 -7.29 43.12
C PRO A 87 13.89 -7.93 42.97
N ASP A 88 14.08 -9.09 43.61
CA ASP A 88 15.33 -9.85 43.62
C ASP A 88 15.28 -11.10 42.71
N VAL A 89 14.08 -11.64 42.47
CA VAL A 89 13.83 -12.90 41.76
C VAL A 89 12.56 -12.85 40.91
N PHE A 90 12.50 -13.66 39.86
CA PHE A 90 11.37 -13.70 38.92
C PHE A 90 10.31 -14.75 39.30
N TRP A 91 9.04 -14.42 39.07
CA TRP A 91 7.91 -15.35 39.09
C TRP A 91 7.82 -16.17 37.81
N ARG A 92 7.50 -17.46 37.95
CA ARG A 92 7.05 -18.33 36.87
C ARG A 92 5.76 -19.04 37.27
N ALA A 93 4.65 -18.64 36.69
CA ALA A 93 3.40 -19.41 36.69
C ALA A 93 3.54 -20.64 35.77
N ALA A 94 3.78 -21.81 36.35
CA ALA A 94 4.15 -23.03 35.61
C ALA A 94 2.92 -23.79 35.08
N ASP A 95 1.95 -24.07 35.96
CA ASP A 95 0.69 -24.72 35.64
C ASP A 95 -0.49 -23.80 36.01
N ALA A 96 -1.73 -24.20 35.68
CA ALA A 96 -2.96 -23.44 35.96
C ALA A 96 -3.20 -23.09 37.45
N ASP A 97 -2.53 -23.78 38.39
CA ASP A 97 -2.70 -23.61 39.84
C ASP A 97 -1.35 -23.40 40.57
N SER A 98 -0.25 -23.04 39.89
CA SER A 98 1.09 -22.98 40.53
C SER A 98 1.98 -21.82 40.06
N ALA A 99 2.64 -21.16 41.03
CA ALA A 99 3.66 -20.14 40.80
C ALA A 99 4.85 -20.33 41.77
N GLU A 100 6.07 -20.14 41.25
CA GLU A 100 7.32 -20.13 42.03
C GLU A 100 8.10 -18.84 41.74
N ALA A 101 8.76 -18.27 42.74
CA ALA A 101 9.78 -17.24 42.59
C ALA A 101 11.10 -17.70 43.19
N SER A 102 12.18 -17.76 42.40
CA SER A 102 13.51 -18.13 42.88
C SER A 102 14.61 -17.71 41.91
N THR A 103 15.85 -17.64 42.40
CA THR A 103 17.05 -17.40 41.59
C THR A 103 17.28 -18.42 40.46
N ALA A 104 16.58 -19.56 40.47
CA ALA A 104 16.63 -20.54 39.38
C ALA A 104 15.83 -20.11 38.12
N ILE A 105 14.94 -19.12 38.24
CA ILE A 105 14.12 -18.62 37.14
C ILE A 105 14.88 -17.48 36.45
N ALA A 106 15.16 -17.64 35.17
CA ALA A 106 15.78 -16.62 34.32
C ALA A 106 14.72 -15.66 33.74
N PRO A 107 15.08 -14.44 33.31
CA PRO A 107 14.17 -13.47 32.69
C PRO A 107 13.24 -14.06 31.62
N ALA A 108 13.79 -14.75 30.62
CA ALA A 108 13.02 -15.38 29.53
C ALA A 108 12.06 -16.50 29.99
N ALA A 109 12.16 -16.99 31.22
CA ALA A 109 11.22 -17.97 31.78
C ALA A 109 10.11 -17.32 32.63
N ALA A 110 10.22 -16.03 32.91
CA ALA A 110 9.31 -15.28 33.77
C ALA A 110 7.94 -15.11 33.12
N ARG A 111 6.88 -15.33 33.92
CA ARG A 111 5.48 -15.22 33.48
C ARG A 111 4.53 -15.16 34.66
N SER A 112 3.48 -14.35 34.56
CA SER A 112 2.45 -14.21 35.59
C SER A 112 1.04 -14.09 34.99
N THR A 113 0.04 -14.47 35.78
CA THR A 113 -1.37 -14.59 35.37
C THR A 113 -2.25 -13.65 36.21
N ALA A 114 -3.26 -13.05 35.58
CA ALA A 114 -4.34 -12.31 36.23
C ALA A 114 -5.72 -12.70 35.66
N VAL A 115 -6.78 -12.66 36.47
CA VAL A 115 -8.12 -13.15 36.08
C VAL A 115 -9.13 -12.03 35.78
N LEU A 116 -9.55 -11.92 34.52
CA LEU A 116 -10.57 -10.97 34.05
C LEU A 116 -11.99 -11.44 34.39
N HIS A 117 -12.81 -10.53 34.91
CA HIS A 117 -14.20 -10.78 35.29
C HIS A 117 -15.14 -9.73 34.65
N ILE A 118 -15.57 -9.97 33.41
CA ILE A 118 -16.54 -9.13 32.69
C ILE A 118 -17.96 -9.43 33.22
N PRO A 119 -18.82 -8.42 33.46
CA PRO A 119 -20.22 -8.64 33.81
C PRO A 119 -20.97 -9.44 32.74
N ALA A 120 -21.86 -10.34 33.16
CA ALA A 120 -22.56 -11.26 32.24
C ALA A 120 -23.59 -10.58 31.30
N THR A 121 -23.90 -9.31 31.54
CA THR A 121 -24.79 -8.45 30.76
C THR A 121 -24.04 -7.44 29.89
N ALA A 122 -22.71 -7.40 29.98
CA ALA A 122 -21.89 -6.39 29.33
C ALA A 122 -21.35 -6.83 27.96
N THR A 123 -21.14 -5.86 27.07
CA THR A 123 -20.40 -6.01 25.81
C THR A 123 -19.07 -5.25 25.91
N VAL A 124 -17.97 -5.83 25.40
CA VAL A 124 -16.67 -5.16 25.41
C VAL A 124 -16.59 -4.20 24.23
N GLU A 125 -16.25 -2.96 24.52
CA GLU A 125 -16.11 -1.89 23.52
C GLU A 125 -14.66 -1.77 23.06
N ARG A 126 -13.69 -1.76 23.99
CA ARG A 126 -12.24 -1.66 23.71
C ARG A 126 -11.42 -2.38 24.78
N ALA A 127 -10.26 -2.93 24.44
CA ALA A 127 -9.31 -3.50 25.39
C ALA A 127 -7.85 -3.26 25.00
N PHE A 128 -7.02 -2.82 25.96
CA PHE A 128 -5.59 -2.53 25.76
C PHE A 128 -4.72 -3.34 26.72
N LEU A 129 -3.68 -3.97 26.18
CA LEU A 129 -2.67 -4.73 26.91
C LEU A 129 -1.39 -3.90 26.99
N TYR A 130 -0.90 -3.69 28.21
CA TYR A 130 0.30 -2.96 28.55
C TYR A 130 1.33 -3.90 29.19
N TRP A 131 2.61 -3.73 28.84
CA TRP A 131 3.73 -4.31 29.57
C TRP A 131 4.85 -3.28 29.73
N SER A 132 5.52 -3.34 30.87
CA SER A 132 6.44 -2.29 31.30
C SER A 132 7.55 -2.88 32.15
N ALA A 133 8.80 -2.52 31.87
CA ALA A 133 9.98 -3.06 32.56
C ALA A 133 11.22 -2.16 32.47
N THR A 134 12.21 -2.45 33.32
CA THR A 134 13.58 -1.94 33.17
C THR A 134 14.37 -2.89 32.26
N SER A 135 14.79 -2.43 31.09
CA SER A 135 15.53 -3.18 30.05
C SER A 135 17.07 -3.04 30.19
N THR A 136 17.81 -3.73 29.32
CA THR A 136 19.27 -3.65 29.16
C THR A 136 19.73 -2.83 27.93
N ILE A 137 18.79 -2.43 27.06
CA ILE A 137 18.89 -1.53 25.88
C ILE A 137 19.62 -2.09 24.64
N SER A 138 18.83 -2.33 23.59
CA SER A 138 19.05 -1.83 22.22
C SER A 138 17.68 -1.42 21.63
N ALA A 139 17.58 -1.01 20.36
CA ALA A 139 16.40 -0.30 19.83
C ALA A 139 15.09 -1.13 19.89
N ASP A 140 15.11 -2.40 19.50
CA ASP A 140 13.89 -3.21 19.25
C ASP A 140 13.42 -4.09 20.41
N THR A 141 14.20 -4.22 21.50
CA THR A 141 13.83 -5.17 22.57
C THR A 141 12.62 -4.69 23.40
N GLY A 142 11.61 -5.55 23.56
CA GLY A 142 10.39 -5.26 24.31
C GLY A 142 9.21 -4.75 23.47
N MET A 143 9.31 -4.79 22.13
CA MET A 143 8.18 -4.58 21.21
C MET A 143 7.18 -5.74 21.15
N THR A 144 7.60 -6.97 21.48
CA THR A 144 6.76 -8.18 21.36
C THR A 144 6.74 -8.97 22.66
N VAL A 145 5.57 -9.52 23.00
CA VAL A 145 5.34 -10.39 24.17
C VAL A 145 4.49 -11.60 23.77
N THR A 146 4.51 -12.67 24.59
CA THR A 146 3.62 -13.82 24.37
C THR A 146 2.41 -13.71 25.29
N PHE A 147 1.23 -13.49 24.71
CA PHE A 147 -0.05 -13.40 25.42
C PHE A 147 -0.83 -14.71 25.31
N GLU A 148 -1.37 -15.16 26.43
CA GLU A 148 -1.96 -16.48 26.55
C GLU A 148 -3.27 -16.47 27.33
N ARG A 149 -4.19 -17.36 26.94
CA ARG A 149 -5.28 -17.83 27.79
C ARG A 149 -5.00 -19.28 28.19
N PRO A 150 -4.50 -19.57 29.41
CA PRO A 150 -4.15 -20.93 29.79
C PRO A 150 -5.37 -21.86 29.89
N GLY A 151 -5.29 -23.05 29.30
CA GLY A 151 -6.29 -24.11 29.42
C GLY A 151 -6.81 -24.65 28.09
N ALA A 152 -7.72 -25.62 28.16
CA ALA A 152 -8.33 -26.21 26.97
C ALA A 152 -9.30 -25.21 26.31
N GLY A 153 -9.11 -24.91 25.02
CA GLY A 153 -9.87 -23.88 24.30
C GLY A 153 -9.40 -22.45 24.57
N GLY A 154 -8.19 -22.27 25.10
CA GLY A 154 -7.48 -20.99 25.11
C GLY A 154 -6.48 -20.87 23.96
N PHE A 155 -5.70 -19.78 23.98
CA PHE A 155 -4.72 -19.43 22.95
C PHE A 155 -3.33 -19.16 23.55
N SER A 156 -2.32 -19.11 22.70
CA SER A 156 -0.96 -18.63 23.00
C SER A 156 -0.42 -18.02 21.70
N GLN A 157 -0.10 -16.73 21.69
CA GLN A 157 0.32 -16.00 20.49
C GLN A 157 1.30 -14.87 20.83
N ALA A 158 2.11 -14.48 19.85
CA ALA A 158 2.86 -13.23 19.91
C ALA A 158 1.90 -12.03 19.80
N ILE A 159 2.15 -10.98 20.57
CA ILE A 159 1.50 -9.67 20.47
C ILE A 159 2.59 -8.64 20.34
N THR A 160 2.59 -7.91 19.23
CA THR A 160 3.49 -6.77 18.97
C THR A 160 2.79 -5.47 19.39
N ALA A 161 3.55 -4.53 19.94
CA ALA A 161 3.05 -3.24 20.39
C ALA A 161 2.81 -2.30 19.21
N GLY A 162 1.65 -1.64 19.19
CA GLY A 162 1.40 -0.50 18.29
C GLY A 162 2.02 0.80 18.78
N ARG A 163 2.51 0.86 20.03
CA ARG A 163 3.30 1.97 20.56
C ARG A 163 4.22 1.50 21.69
N ARG A 164 5.46 1.97 21.69
CA ARG A 164 6.42 1.85 22.81
C ARG A 164 6.93 3.22 23.24
N ILE A 165 7.12 3.41 24.53
CA ILE A 165 7.53 4.65 25.18
C ILE A 165 8.74 4.31 26.06
N VAL A 166 9.84 5.05 25.90
CA VAL A 166 11.12 4.75 26.57
C VAL A 166 11.59 5.98 27.36
N GLU A 167 12.03 5.75 28.60
CA GLU A 167 12.59 6.78 29.47
C GLU A 167 13.84 6.24 30.18
N GLY A 168 15.00 6.49 29.59
CA GLY A 168 16.28 5.96 30.08
C GLY A 168 16.39 4.45 29.85
N THR A 169 16.41 3.66 30.92
CA THR A 169 16.42 2.18 30.86
C THR A 169 15.02 1.56 30.97
N GLN A 170 14.00 2.38 31.21
CA GLN A 170 12.64 1.95 31.45
C GLN A 170 11.83 2.09 30.16
N TYR A 171 10.91 1.15 29.90
CA TYR A 171 9.97 1.26 28.79
C TYR A 171 8.58 0.77 29.19
N GLN A 172 7.56 1.31 28.52
CA GLN A 172 6.19 0.79 28.49
C GLN A 172 5.75 0.61 27.03
N SER A 173 5.21 -0.57 26.73
CA SER A 173 4.67 -0.94 25.43
C SER A 173 3.17 -1.22 25.54
N VAL A 174 2.42 -0.99 24.46
CA VAL A 174 0.96 -1.18 24.42
C VAL A 174 0.47 -1.74 23.08
N ALA A 175 -0.46 -2.69 23.17
CA ALA A 175 -1.20 -3.25 22.04
C ALA A 175 -2.71 -3.22 22.30
N GLU A 176 -3.52 -3.10 21.24
CA GLU A 176 -4.96 -3.33 21.33
C GLU A 176 -5.28 -4.82 21.18
N VAL A 177 -6.16 -5.34 22.04
CA VAL A 177 -6.52 -6.76 22.11
C VAL A 177 -8.04 -6.97 22.13
N THR A 178 -8.82 -5.98 21.67
CA THR A 178 -10.29 -5.97 21.71
C THR A 178 -10.93 -7.22 21.10
N ALA A 179 -10.47 -7.67 19.93
CA ALA A 179 -10.97 -8.88 19.26
C ALA A 179 -10.80 -10.13 20.14
N LEU A 180 -9.64 -10.29 20.77
CA LEU A 180 -9.31 -11.44 21.63
C LEU A 180 -10.16 -11.46 22.90
N ILE A 181 -10.37 -10.28 23.52
CA ILE A 181 -11.21 -10.18 24.72
C ILE A 181 -12.68 -10.40 24.37
N ASN A 182 -13.16 -9.98 23.19
CA ASN A 182 -14.51 -10.31 22.71
C ASN A 182 -14.67 -11.81 22.40
N GLN A 183 -13.69 -12.44 21.76
CA GLN A 183 -13.71 -13.87 21.42
C GLN A 183 -13.67 -14.78 22.66
N PHE A 184 -12.81 -14.45 23.63
CA PHE A 184 -12.54 -15.34 24.76
C PHE A 184 -13.22 -14.92 26.07
N GLY A 185 -13.47 -13.63 26.29
CA GLY A 185 -14.24 -13.11 27.44
C GLY A 185 -13.55 -13.30 28.81
N SER A 186 -14.35 -13.39 29.88
CA SER A 186 -13.88 -13.59 31.25
C SER A 186 -13.00 -14.84 31.40
N GLY A 187 -11.92 -14.75 32.19
CA GLY A 187 -11.01 -15.88 32.42
C GLY A 187 -9.61 -15.46 32.85
N ALA A 188 -8.74 -16.45 33.04
CA ALA A 188 -7.33 -16.23 33.34
C ALA A 188 -6.55 -15.86 32.06
N TYR A 189 -5.78 -14.78 32.12
CA TYR A 189 -4.87 -14.33 31.07
C TYR A 189 -3.44 -14.28 31.64
N ARG A 190 -2.47 -14.72 30.84
CA ARG A 190 -1.05 -14.83 31.24
C ARG A 190 -0.18 -14.10 30.22
N LEU A 191 0.83 -13.39 30.71
CA LEU A 191 1.83 -12.73 29.88
C LEU A 191 3.23 -13.28 30.18
N SER A 192 4.05 -13.39 29.14
CA SER A 192 5.45 -13.82 29.19
C SER A 192 6.27 -13.15 28.09
N SER A 193 7.58 -13.40 28.07
CA SER A 193 8.51 -12.82 27.08
C SER A 193 8.68 -11.29 27.17
N ILE A 194 8.36 -10.68 28.32
CA ILE A 194 8.68 -9.27 28.60
C ILE A 194 10.21 -9.11 28.66
N ASP A 195 10.78 -8.24 27.82
CA ASP A 195 12.19 -7.86 27.92
C ASP A 195 12.45 -7.17 29.26
N VAL A 196 13.37 -7.71 30.07
CA VAL A 196 13.66 -7.24 31.42
C VAL A 196 15.09 -7.58 31.83
N ARG A 197 15.74 -6.59 32.46
CA ARG A 197 17.06 -6.74 33.07
C ARG A 197 17.03 -7.80 34.17
N ASP A 198 18.02 -8.69 34.18
CA ASP A 198 18.09 -9.74 35.20
C ASP A 198 18.28 -9.14 36.60
N PHE A 199 17.27 -9.31 37.46
CA PHE A 199 17.29 -8.82 38.84
C PHE A 199 18.27 -9.59 39.75
N ARG A 200 18.59 -10.84 39.40
CA ARG A 200 19.14 -11.83 40.35
C ARG A 200 20.53 -11.46 40.84
N ASN A 201 20.66 -11.26 42.16
CA ASN A 201 21.88 -10.83 42.84
C ASN A 201 22.40 -9.44 42.40
N THR A 202 21.61 -8.65 41.69
CA THR A 202 21.91 -7.23 41.45
C THR A 202 21.59 -6.40 42.69
N SER A 203 21.89 -5.10 42.69
CA SER A 203 21.45 -4.20 43.75
C SER A 203 21.15 -2.83 43.14
N GLN A 204 19.86 -2.58 42.88
CA GLN A 204 19.36 -1.56 41.97
C GLN A 204 17.92 -1.14 42.36
N ASN A 205 17.74 0.01 42.99
CA ASN A 205 16.44 0.52 43.44
C ASN A 205 15.51 1.08 42.31
N VAL A 206 15.66 0.62 41.06
CA VAL A 206 14.92 1.17 39.88
C VAL A 206 14.52 0.07 38.88
N ASN A 207 14.24 -1.13 39.38
CA ASN A 207 14.06 -2.36 38.61
C ASN A 207 12.64 -2.93 38.77
N PHE A 208 11.84 -2.92 37.70
CA PHE A 208 10.52 -3.56 37.68
C PHE A 208 10.32 -4.40 36.42
N ALA A 209 9.31 -5.27 36.48
CA ALA A 209 8.60 -5.79 35.32
C ALA A 209 7.16 -6.15 35.72
N ALA A 210 6.18 -5.62 34.99
CA ALA A 210 4.76 -5.86 35.22
C ALA A 210 3.96 -5.72 33.92
N TRP A 211 2.69 -6.13 33.97
CA TRP A 211 1.75 -5.97 32.87
C TRP A 211 0.35 -5.67 33.37
N THR A 212 -0.43 -4.96 32.54
CA THR A 212 -1.80 -4.51 32.84
C THR A 212 -2.70 -4.74 31.62
N LEU A 213 -3.92 -5.22 31.81
CA LEU A 213 -4.98 -5.26 30.82
C LEU A 213 -6.11 -4.33 31.27
N VAL A 214 -6.46 -3.36 30.41
CA VAL A 214 -7.56 -2.41 30.59
C VAL A 214 -8.70 -2.80 29.64
N VAL A 215 -9.93 -2.90 30.13
CA VAL A 215 -11.11 -3.29 29.31
C VAL A 215 -12.26 -2.33 29.56
N PHE A 216 -12.72 -1.65 28.50
CA PHE A 216 -13.91 -0.81 28.51
C PHE A 216 -15.13 -1.62 28.06
N TYR A 217 -16.23 -1.53 28.81
CA TYR A 217 -17.44 -2.30 28.52
C TYR A 217 -18.70 -1.44 28.66
N ARG A 218 -19.73 -1.77 27.87
CA ARG A 218 -21.08 -1.22 27.97
C ARG A 218 -22.00 -2.19 28.71
N ASP A 219 -22.80 -1.70 29.64
CA ASP A 219 -23.89 -2.41 30.31
C ASP A 219 -25.05 -1.44 30.53
N ALA A 220 -26.22 -1.73 29.96
CA ALA A 220 -27.39 -0.85 30.02
C ALA A 220 -28.00 -0.68 31.43
N SER A 221 -27.47 -1.37 32.46
CA SER A 221 -27.81 -1.15 33.86
C SER A 221 -26.91 -0.12 34.57
N GLU A 222 -25.79 0.27 33.96
CA GLU A 222 -24.85 1.29 34.45
C GLU A 222 -25.23 2.72 33.96
N PRO A 223 -24.86 3.78 34.69
CA PRO A 223 -25.01 5.15 34.22
C PRO A 223 -24.08 5.45 33.04
N THR A 224 -24.41 6.48 32.26
CA THR A 224 -23.48 7.04 31.26
C THR A 224 -22.28 7.66 31.98
N ARG A 225 -21.07 7.19 31.63
CA ARG A 225 -19.80 7.72 32.16
C ARG A 225 -18.94 8.25 31.01
N ASN A 226 -18.30 9.38 31.26
CA ASN A 226 -17.14 9.81 30.49
C ASN A 226 -15.94 8.97 30.98
N LEU A 227 -15.38 8.18 30.08
CA LEU A 227 -14.26 7.27 30.31
C LEU A 227 -13.06 7.80 29.51
N VAL A 228 -11.95 8.09 30.19
CA VAL A 228 -10.74 8.62 29.55
C VAL A 228 -9.52 7.83 30.01
N LEU A 229 -8.74 7.32 29.04
CA LEU A 229 -7.48 6.64 29.25
C LEU A 229 -6.33 7.58 28.88
N PHE A 230 -5.42 7.79 29.81
CA PHE A 230 -4.14 8.43 29.56
C PHE A 230 -3.02 7.43 29.79
N ASP A 231 -2.06 7.37 28.87
CA ASP A 231 -0.86 6.55 28.99
C ASP A 231 0.42 7.32 28.62
N GLY A 232 1.55 6.77 29.06
CA GLY A 232 2.85 7.40 28.94
C GLY A 232 3.92 6.57 29.64
N LEU A 233 5.06 7.18 29.89
CA LEU A 233 6.02 6.72 30.90
C LEU A 233 6.77 7.95 31.39
N HIS A 234 6.41 8.44 32.58
CA HIS A 234 6.94 9.70 33.10
C HIS A 234 7.61 9.51 34.46
N GLN A 235 8.90 9.84 34.54
CA GLN A 235 9.71 9.74 35.75
C GLN A 235 9.36 10.87 36.71
N VAL A 236 8.61 10.54 37.76
CA VAL A 236 8.25 11.48 38.81
C VAL A 236 9.36 11.54 39.86
N THR A 237 9.90 12.74 40.11
CA THR A 237 10.92 12.99 41.14
C THR A 237 10.67 14.30 41.88
N ASN A 238 11.47 14.59 42.91
CA ASN A 238 11.42 15.86 43.63
C ASN A 238 11.77 17.05 42.71
N GLY A 239 10.72 17.76 42.29
CA GLY A 239 10.80 18.89 41.35
C GLY A 239 10.36 18.57 39.92
N ASN A 240 10.07 17.29 39.60
CA ASN A 240 9.53 16.85 38.33
C ASN A 240 8.17 16.11 38.54
N PRO A 241 7.07 16.85 38.76
CA PRO A 241 5.73 16.25 38.84
C PRO A 241 5.20 15.89 37.44
N ALA A 242 4.40 14.83 37.36
CA ALA A 242 3.55 14.59 36.20
C ALA A 242 2.22 15.33 36.38
N ASP A 243 1.79 16.10 35.38
CA ASP A 243 0.54 16.87 35.37
C ASP A 243 -0.31 16.46 34.17
N ALA A 244 -1.64 16.38 34.35
CA ALA A 244 -2.59 16.22 33.26
C ALA A 244 -3.91 16.95 33.52
N GLU A 245 -4.52 17.48 32.46
CA GLU A 245 -5.85 18.06 32.50
C GLU A 245 -6.87 17.09 31.88
N LEU A 246 -7.92 16.79 32.65
CA LEU A 246 -9.11 16.08 32.21
C LEU A 246 -10.19 17.12 31.88
N ASN A 247 -10.81 17.01 30.71
CA ASN A 247 -11.98 17.79 30.29
C ASN A 247 -13.02 16.85 29.65
N GLY A 248 -14.02 17.37 28.93
CA GLY A 248 -15.03 16.56 28.20
C GLY A 248 -16.24 16.08 29.03
N PHE A 249 -16.09 15.92 30.35
CA PHE A 249 -17.20 15.52 31.24
C PHE A 249 -18.09 16.69 31.70
N LEU A 250 -19.27 16.37 32.25
CA LEU A 250 -20.08 17.28 33.06
C LEU A 250 -20.57 16.55 34.31
N VAL A 251 -20.16 17.01 35.50
CA VAL A 251 -20.58 16.38 36.77
C VAL A 251 -22.07 16.62 37.05
N PRO A 252 -22.89 15.56 37.20
CA PRO A 252 -24.31 15.64 37.52
C PRO A 252 -24.66 16.50 38.73
N ASN A 253 -25.80 17.18 38.66
CA ASN A 253 -26.35 18.00 39.74
C ASN A 253 -26.81 17.21 40.99
N ALA A 254 -26.83 15.88 40.92
CA ALA A 254 -26.92 14.94 42.03
C ALA A 254 -26.67 13.50 41.55
N GLY A 255 -26.22 12.62 42.44
CA GLY A 255 -26.27 11.16 42.23
C GLY A 255 -25.22 10.58 41.29
N PHE A 256 -24.07 11.24 41.14
CA PHE A 256 -22.94 10.73 40.38
C PHE A 256 -21.97 9.91 41.25
N ASP A 257 -21.22 9.05 40.58
CA ASP A 257 -20.00 8.39 41.05
C ASP A 257 -18.82 8.78 40.13
N ALA A 258 -17.61 8.74 40.67
CA ALA A 258 -16.39 8.89 39.89
C ALA A 258 -15.22 8.13 40.53
N LYS A 259 -14.39 7.50 39.71
CA LYS A 259 -13.17 6.80 40.14
C LYS A 259 -11.99 7.05 39.19
N LEU A 260 -10.80 6.89 39.73
CA LEU A 260 -9.52 7.00 39.05
C LEU A 260 -8.77 5.67 39.23
N GLY A 261 -8.52 4.95 38.14
CA GLY A 261 -7.53 3.89 38.09
C GLY A 261 -6.15 4.49 37.78
N VAL A 262 -5.09 3.96 38.38
CA VAL A 262 -3.71 4.42 38.16
C VAL A 262 -2.75 3.23 38.16
N VAL A 263 -1.73 3.30 37.31
CA VAL A 263 -0.61 2.36 37.26
C VAL A 263 0.70 3.11 37.32
N ALA A 264 1.57 2.70 38.26
CA ALA A 264 2.94 3.18 38.38
C ALA A 264 3.91 2.03 38.61
N TYR A 265 5.20 2.31 38.39
CA TYR A 265 6.31 1.39 38.52
C TYR A 265 7.44 2.04 39.35
N GLU A 266 8.22 1.25 40.08
CA GLU A 266 9.10 1.70 41.18
C GLU A 266 8.39 2.46 42.32
N GLY A 267 7.19 2.01 42.70
CA GLY A 267 6.52 2.48 43.93
C GLY A 267 7.15 1.92 45.20
N ASP A 268 7.96 2.74 45.89
CA ASP A 268 8.77 2.30 47.03
C ASP A 268 8.02 2.42 48.36
N GLY A 269 7.43 1.30 48.81
CA GLY A 269 6.66 1.26 50.06
C GLY A 269 7.44 1.52 51.36
N ASP A 270 8.72 1.88 51.31
CA ASP A 270 9.59 2.26 52.44
C ASP A 270 10.00 3.75 52.44
N ILE A 271 9.72 4.50 51.37
CA ILE A 271 10.10 5.92 51.22
C ILE A 271 8.85 6.80 51.33
N ASP A 272 8.85 7.80 52.21
CA ASP A 272 7.77 8.79 52.30
C ASP A 272 8.06 9.96 51.35
N GLY A 273 7.03 10.45 50.66
CA GLY A 273 7.10 11.65 49.84
C GLY A 273 6.09 11.71 48.69
N ASP A 274 5.52 10.56 48.34
CA ASP A 274 4.80 10.32 47.10
C ASP A 274 3.31 10.58 47.20
N ALA A 275 2.76 11.17 46.13
CA ALA A 275 1.46 11.81 46.19
C ALA A 275 0.78 11.86 44.82
N LEU A 276 -0.43 11.32 44.76
CA LEU A 276 -1.40 11.57 43.71
C LEU A 276 -2.43 12.61 44.19
N PHE A 277 -2.76 13.59 43.35
CA PHE A 277 -3.74 14.63 43.61
C PHE A 277 -4.80 14.64 42.50
N PHE A 278 -6.04 14.95 42.86
CA PHE A 278 -7.13 15.17 41.91
C PHE A 278 -8.01 16.33 42.38
N GLY A 279 -8.23 17.33 41.53
CA GLY A 279 -9.06 18.49 41.86
C GLY A 279 -8.99 19.62 40.82
N THR A 280 -9.29 20.85 41.25
CA THR A 280 -9.19 22.05 40.41
C THR A 280 -7.91 22.83 40.75
N LEU A 281 -7.21 23.37 39.76
CA LEU A 281 -6.02 24.19 40.02
C LEU A 281 -6.35 25.48 40.81
N PRO A 282 -5.48 25.92 41.73
CA PRO A 282 -4.23 25.27 42.15
C PRO A 282 -4.48 24.13 43.16
N LEU A 283 -3.90 22.95 42.89
CA LEU A 283 -3.98 21.79 43.78
C LEU A 283 -3.25 22.05 45.10
N ALA A 284 -3.83 21.59 46.21
CA ALA A 284 -3.32 21.71 47.57
C ALA A 284 -3.27 20.35 48.29
N ASP A 285 -2.63 20.30 49.47
CA ASP A 285 -2.57 19.09 50.31
C ASP A 285 -3.95 18.50 50.68
N SER A 286 -5.03 19.29 50.62
CA SER A 286 -6.40 18.81 50.77
C SER A 286 -6.84 17.86 49.66
N ASP A 287 -6.25 17.99 48.47
CA ASP A 287 -6.70 17.37 47.22
C ASP A 287 -5.94 16.06 46.93
N ARG A 288 -5.03 15.70 47.84
CA ARG A 288 -4.25 14.47 47.85
C ARG A 288 -5.16 13.25 48.03
N LEU A 289 -4.99 12.24 47.19
CA LEU A 289 -5.70 10.97 47.22
C LEU A 289 -5.02 9.95 48.14
N SER A 290 -5.72 8.86 48.44
CA SER A 290 -5.16 7.68 49.10
C SER A 290 -5.77 6.42 48.48
N ASP A 291 -4.89 5.49 48.19
CA ASP A 291 -5.03 4.03 48.04
C ASP A 291 -5.72 3.32 49.22
N GLY A 292 -5.82 3.95 50.40
CA GLY A 292 -6.47 3.40 51.60
C GLY A 292 -5.63 2.36 52.36
N VAL A 293 -4.51 1.93 51.80
CA VAL A 293 -3.44 1.22 52.52
C VAL A 293 -2.27 2.19 52.80
N GLY A 294 -1.18 1.70 53.41
CA GLY A 294 0.01 2.53 53.63
C GLY A 294 -0.24 3.86 54.38
N ALA A 295 0.35 4.93 53.85
CA ALA A 295 0.21 6.29 54.35
C ALA A 295 -0.14 7.23 53.19
N ILE A 296 -1.01 8.22 53.41
CA ILE A 296 -1.38 9.20 52.37
C ILE A 296 -0.19 10.04 51.83
N THR A 297 0.97 9.97 52.48
CA THR A 297 2.24 10.57 52.04
C THR A 297 3.13 9.61 51.26
N ASN A 298 2.66 8.40 50.98
CA ASN A 298 3.27 7.44 50.08
C ASN A 298 2.15 6.66 49.37
N PHE A 299 1.60 7.28 48.31
CA PHE A 299 0.55 6.66 47.49
C PHE A 299 1.07 5.47 46.66
N PHE A 300 2.27 5.59 46.07
CA PHE A 300 2.86 4.59 45.19
C PHE A 300 3.77 3.67 46.01
N ASN A 301 3.19 2.62 46.58
CA ASN A 301 3.84 1.82 47.62
C ASN A 301 3.92 0.31 47.29
N GLY A 302 3.77 -0.04 46.01
CA GLY A 302 3.78 -1.41 45.50
C GLY A 302 2.53 -2.21 45.89
N SER A 303 1.36 -1.59 45.79
CA SER A 303 0.07 -2.14 46.22
C SER A 303 -0.90 -2.40 45.07
N ARG A 304 -2.04 -3.03 45.39
CA ARG A 304 -3.15 -3.19 44.44
C ARG A 304 -4.46 -3.04 45.19
N THR A 305 -5.11 -1.90 45.03
CA THR A 305 -6.33 -1.56 45.76
C THR A 305 -7.52 -1.26 44.84
N TRP A 306 -8.72 -1.46 45.40
CA TRP A 306 -9.97 -1.03 44.80
C TRP A 306 -10.83 -0.41 45.89
N ASP A 307 -11.24 0.84 45.69
CA ASP A 307 -12.00 1.65 46.64
C ASP A 307 -11.40 1.62 48.06
N GLY A 308 -10.11 1.98 48.14
CA GLY A 308 -9.38 2.07 49.41
C GLY A 308 -9.03 0.72 50.07
N THR A 309 -9.22 -0.41 49.37
CA THR A 309 -9.10 -1.76 49.94
C THR A 309 -8.17 -2.64 49.10
N ALA A 310 -7.18 -3.28 49.75
CA ALA A 310 -6.29 -4.25 49.12
C ALA A 310 -7.03 -5.41 48.43
N VAL A 311 -6.65 -5.70 47.18
CA VAL A 311 -7.28 -6.70 46.31
C VAL A 311 -6.40 -7.94 46.16
N SER A 312 -7.00 -9.11 46.36
CA SER A 312 -6.41 -10.41 46.05
C SER A 312 -7.43 -11.25 45.28
N VAL A 313 -7.19 -11.47 43.99
CA VAL A 313 -8.10 -12.22 43.12
C VAL A 313 -7.73 -13.71 43.12
N VAL A 314 -8.73 -14.57 43.26
CA VAL A 314 -8.53 -16.03 43.22
C VAL A 314 -8.27 -16.46 41.78
N GLY A 315 -7.13 -17.13 41.56
CA GLY A 315 -6.67 -17.58 40.24
C GLY A 315 -5.58 -16.71 39.62
N ASP A 316 -5.24 -15.57 40.23
CA ASP A 316 -4.00 -14.86 39.88
C ASP A 316 -2.79 -15.71 40.26
N LEU A 317 -1.74 -15.72 39.44
CA LEU A 317 -0.52 -16.51 39.64
C LEU A 317 0.72 -15.62 39.47
N PRO A 318 1.42 -15.24 40.56
CA PRO A 318 1.11 -15.51 41.97
C PRO A 318 -0.18 -14.82 42.46
N GLN A 319 -0.81 -15.38 43.49
CA GLN A 319 -1.91 -14.72 44.21
C GLN A 319 -1.34 -13.88 45.36
N LEU A 320 -1.13 -12.60 45.07
CA LEU A 320 -0.59 -11.58 45.98
C LEU A 320 -1.68 -11.02 46.90
N SER A 321 -1.28 -10.23 47.90
CA SER A 321 -2.22 -9.70 48.91
C SER A 321 -2.87 -8.37 48.54
N GLY A 322 -2.30 -7.64 47.57
CA GLY A 322 -2.70 -6.28 47.21
C GLY A 322 -2.35 -5.21 48.25
N GLY A 323 -1.70 -5.58 49.35
CA GLY A 323 -1.21 -4.63 50.34
C GLY A 323 0.15 -4.02 49.95
N VAL A 324 0.56 -3.01 50.70
CA VAL A 324 1.88 -2.34 50.64
C VAL A 324 3.02 -3.34 50.37
N ARG A 325 3.84 -3.05 49.34
CA ARG A 325 4.98 -3.82 48.82
C ARG A 325 4.65 -5.19 48.20
N SER A 326 3.41 -5.65 48.23
CA SER A 326 3.09 -7.02 47.78
C SER A 326 3.27 -7.26 46.28
N MET A 327 3.30 -6.19 45.48
CA MET A 327 3.37 -6.22 44.02
C MET A 327 4.78 -5.95 43.45
N GLY A 328 5.81 -5.80 44.29
CA GLY A 328 7.21 -5.67 43.85
C GLY A 328 7.45 -4.45 42.96
N GLY A 329 7.19 -3.25 43.49
CA GLY A 329 7.39 -1.96 42.82
C GLY A 329 6.30 -1.55 41.82
N TYR A 330 5.32 -2.41 41.53
CA TYR A 330 4.18 -2.12 40.65
C TYR A 330 2.95 -1.71 41.46
N ASP A 331 2.37 -0.55 41.20
CA ASP A 331 1.10 -0.11 41.78
C ASP A 331 -0.03 -0.28 40.77
N LEU A 332 -1.17 -0.82 41.22
CA LEU A 332 -2.40 -0.98 40.43
C LEU A 332 -3.60 -0.62 41.29
N ASP A 333 -3.94 0.66 41.34
CA ASP A 333 -4.88 1.21 42.32
C ASP A 333 -6.09 1.87 41.67
N VAL A 334 -7.28 1.61 42.22
CA VAL A 334 -8.53 2.24 41.80
C VAL A 334 -9.16 2.95 43.00
N VAL A 335 -9.25 4.27 42.94
CA VAL A 335 -9.67 5.14 44.05
C VAL A 335 -10.92 5.96 43.73
N ASP A 336 -11.81 6.11 44.72
CA ASP A 336 -12.99 6.98 44.63
C ASP A 336 -12.58 8.46 44.60
N ILE A 337 -12.93 9.14 43.52
CA ILE A 337 -12.75 10.60 43.32
C ILE A 337 -14.08 11.35 43.30
N THR A 338 -15.22 10.70 43.57
CA THR A 338 -16.56 11.32 43.63
C THR A 338 -16.56 12.55 44.53
N SER A 339 -15.94 12.44 45.71
CA SER A 339 -15.85 13.53 46.70
C SER A 339 -14.92 14.68 46.31
N ARG A 340 -14.16 14.56 45.22
CA ARG A 340 -13.23 15.57 44.68
C ARG A 340 -13.85 16.43 43.58
N LEU A 341 -15.00 16.00 43.07
CA LEU A 341 -15.75 16.68 42.02
C LEU A 341 -16.91 17.49 42.61
N THR A 342 -17.29 18.54 41.90
CA THR A 342 -18.41 19.42 42.25
C THR A 342 -19.42 19.48 41.11
N HIS A 343 -20.70 19.69 41.42
CA HIS A 343 -21.76 19.73 40.41
C HIS A 343 -21.52 20.81 39.35
N GLY A 344 -21.69 20.47 38.07
CA GLY A 344 -21.44 21.37 36.95
C GLY A 344 -19.95 21.62 36.65
N GLN A 345 -19.04 20.87 37.27
CA GLN A 345 -17.63 20.87 36.91
C GLN A 345 -17.41 20.14 35.58
N THR A 346 -16.59 20.73 34.71
CA THR A 346 -16.31 20.22 33.35
C THR A 346 -14.83 19.99 33.07
N SER A 347 -13.94 20.31 34.03
CA SER A 347 -12.54 19.90 33.98
C SER A 347 -11.98 19.60 35.38
N ALA A 348 -10.97 18.76 35.42
CA ALA A 348 -10.21 18.39 36.61
C ALA A 348 -8.72 18.25 36.25
N ASN A 349 -7.86 18.32 37.25
CA ASN A 349 -6.42 18.22 37.09
C ASN A 349 -5.91 17.06 37.95
N ILE A 350 -5.07 16.24 37.36
CA ILE A 350 -4.37 15.13 37.98
C ILE A 350 -2.91 15.54 38.14
N ARG A 351 -2.35 15.32 39.33
CA ARG A 351 -0.91 15.51 39.56
C ARG A 351 -0.34 14.33 40.31
N ALA A 352 0.69 13.70 39.75
CA ALA A 352 1.58 12.82 40.50
C ALA A 352 2.86 13.58 40.85
N SER A 353 3.37 13.40 42.06
CA SER A 353 4.59 14.07 42.52
C SER A 353 5.31 13.24 43.58
N SER A 354 6.60 13.52 43.76
CA SER A 354 7.39 13.05 44.90
C SER A 354 8.09 14.22 45.60
N THR A 355 8.48 14.00 46.85
CA THR A 355 9.41 14.85 47.60
C THR A 355 10.64 14.09 48.13
N GLY A 356 10.68 12.77 47.98
CA GLY A 356 11.70 11.89 48.58
C GLY A 356 12.15 10.72 47.71
N ASP A 357 11.48 10.45 46.60
CA ASP A 357 11.55 9.21 45.82
C ASP A 357 11.66 9.45 44.30
N GLN A 358 11.75 8.35 43.55
CA GLN A 358 11.71 8.27 42.09
C GLN A 358 10.88 7.07 41.62
N TYR A 359 9.72 7.34 40.99
CA TYR A 359 8.87 6.33 40.35
C TYR A 359 8.50 6.72 38.92
N TYR A 360 7.90 5.80 38.17
CA TYR A 360 7.46 6.00 36.79
C TYR A 360 5.94 5.86 36.70
N LEU A 361 5.24 6.93 36.31
CA LEU A 361 3.80 6.90 36.09
C LEU A 361 3.52 6.40 34.67
N GLY A 362 2.85 5.24 34.55
CA GLY A 362 2.62 4.57 33.26
C GLY A 362 1.26 4.86 32.63
N MET A 363 0.19 4.90 33.44
CA MET A 363 -1.14 5.28 32.96
C MET A 363 -2.08 5.70 34.09
N PHE A 364 -3.15 6.38 33.73
CA PHE A 364 -4.35 6.50 34.57
C PHE A 364 -5.61 6.52 33.72
N VAL A 365 -6.70 6.03 34.30
CA VAL A 365 -8.02 5.92 33.65
C VAL A 365 -9.09 6.53 34.54
N THR A 366 -9.84 7.48 34.02
CA THR A 366 -10.94 8.15 34.75
C THR A 366 -12.27 7.57 34.32
N SER A 367 -13.16 7.35 35.28
CA SER A 367 -14.58 7.05 35.05
C SER A 367 -15.39 8.10 35.80
N ILE A 368 -16.13 8.97 35.10
CA ILE A 368 -16.97 10.01 35.72
C ILE A 368 -18.39 9.89 35.17
N SER A 369 -19.37 9.56 36.03
CA SER A 369 -20.79 9.64 35.64
C SER A 369 -21.14 11.04 35.15
N THR A 370 -21.80 11.14 34.00
CA THR A 370 -22.04 12.39 33.28
C THR A 370 -23.47 12.50 32.76
N TYR A 371 -23.94 13.72 32.50
CA TYR A 371 -25.21 14.00 31.83
C TYR A 371 -24.95 14.54 30.43
N LYS A 372 -25.53 13.90 29.41
CA LYS A 372 -25.43 14.31 28.01
C LYS A 372 -26.69 13.91 27.23
N PRO A 373 -27.23 14.76 26.35
CA PRO A 373 -28.17 14.32 25.33
C PRO A 373 -27.47 13.33 24.39
N ASN A 374 -28.21 12.37 23.85
CA ASN A 374 -27.68 11.40 22.91
C ASN A 374 -28.68 11.22 21.76
N PHE A 375 -28.23 11.55 20.56
CA PHE A 375 -28.99 11.54 19.31
C PHE A 375 -28.53 10.46 18.33
N THR A 376 -27.59 9.57 18.71
CA THR A 376 -27.13 8.43 17.89
C THR A 376 -28.23 7.45 17.47
N SER A 377 -29.42 7.50 18.06
CA SER A 377 -30.61 6.74 17.63
C SER A 377 -31.57 7.54 16.73
N SER A 378 -31.18 8.73 16.30
CA SER A 378 -31.95 9.58 15.40
C SER A 378 -31.85 9.04 13.98
N THR A 379 -32.97 8.80 13.32
CA THR A 379 -33.01 8.18 11.99
C THR A 379 -33.32 9.20 10.89
N LYS A 380 -32.79 8.96 9.70
CA LYS A 380 -33.14 9.65 8.47
C LYS A 380 -33.61 8.63 7.45
N THR A 381 -34.89 8.72 7.08
CA THR A 381 -35.51 7.85 6.09
C THR A 381 -35.88 8.67 4.86
N VAL A 382 -35.91 8.04 3.69
CA VAL A 382 -36.42 8.64 2.46
C VAL A 382 -37.62 7.86 1.92
N THR A 383 -38.47 8.51 1.13
CA THR A 383 -39.60 7.89 0.45
C THR A 383 -39.81 8.59 -0.89
N ASP A 384 -39.77 7.85 -1.99
CA ASP A 384 -40.20 8.37 -3.28
C ASP A 384 -41.71 8.66 -3.29
N LEU A 385 -42.09 9.82 -3.82
CA LEU A 385 -43.47 10.26 -3.95
C LEU A 385 -44.07 9.96 -5.33
N ASN A 386 -43.25 9.66 -6.33
CA ASN A 386 -43.69 9.35 -7.68
C ASN A 386 -44.26 7.92 -7.74
N GLY A 387 -43.61 7.00 -7.04
CA GLY A 387 -43.94 5.61 -6.83
C GLY A 387 -43.38 4.73 -7.94
N GLY A 388 -42.42 3.88 -7.60
CA GLY A 388 -41.72 3.00 -8.53
C GLY A 388 -40.31 2.79 -8.03
N GLY A 389 -39.38 2.73 -8.97
CA GLY A 389 -37.96 3.00 -8.72
C GLY A 389 -37.65 4.48 -8.55
N VAL A 390 -36.44 4.78 -8.08
CA VAL A 390 -35.92 6.14 -7.93
C VAL A 390 -35.14 6.51 -9.18
N ILE A 391 -35.80 7.09 -10.19
CA ILE A 391 -35.15 7.46 -11.46
C ILE A 391 -34.86 8.97 -11.55
N PRO A 392 -33.99 9.42 -12.47
CA PRO A 392 -33.79 10.83 -12.75
C PRO A 392 -35.10 11.60 -13.05
N GLY A 393 -35.36 12.64 -12.26
CA GLY A 393 -36.60 13.43 -12.30
C GLY A 393 -37.64 13.09 -11.22
N ASP A 394 -37.46 12.02 -10.42
CA ASP A 394 -38.36 11.70 -9.33
C ASP A 394 -38.25 12.64 -8.13
N THR A 395 -39.31 12.72 -7.32
CA THR A 395 -39.38 13.62 -6.16
C THR A 395 -39.41 12.84 -4.85
N LEU A 396 -38.29 12.87 -4.14
CA LEU A 396 -38.11 12.15 -2.88
C LEU A 396 -38.48 13.03 -1.68
N GLU A 397 -39.17 12.45 -0.70
CA GLU A 397 -39.45 13.05 0.61
C GLU A 397 -38.53 12.42 1.67
N TYR A 398 -37.60 13.21 2.19
CA TYR A 398 -36.82 12.85 3.37
C TYR A 398 -37.63 13.11 4.64
N SER A 399 -37.46 12.25 5.63
CA SER A 399 -38.06 12.33 6.96
C SER A 399 -37.00 11.99 8.01
N ILE A 400 -36.56 13.00 8.77
CA ILE A 400 -35.54 12.89 9.81
C ILE A 400 -36.22 12.93 11.17
N THR A 401 -36.12 11.85 11.94
CA THR A 401 -36.59 11.77 13.32
C THR A 401 -35.42 11.96 14.27
N VAL A 402 -35.28 13.19 14.78
CA VAL A 402 -34.31 13.55 15.79
C VAL A 402 -34.83 13.08 17.15
N ARG A 403 -34.13 12.14 17.81
CA ARG A 403 -34.55 11.52 19.08
C ARG A 403 -33.44 11.59 20.12
N ASN A 404 -33.78 12.05 21.32
CA ASN A 404 -32.86 12.11 22.45
C ASN A 404 -33.01 10.89 23.36
N ASP A 405 -32.17 9.87 23.20
CA ASP A 405 -32.06 8.72 24.12
C ASP A 405 -30.95 8.90 25.18
N GLY A 406 -30.44 10.13 25.32
CA GLY A 406 -29.49 10.50 26.37
C GLY A 406 -30.12 10.56 27.76
N ASN A 407 -29.29 10.88 28.74
CA ASN A 407 -29.72 11.05 30.14
C ASN A 407 -29.87 12.53 30.56
N ASP A 408 -29.70 13.47 29.62
CA ASP A 408 -30.04 14.90 29.75
C ASP A 408 -31.04 15.33 28.67
N ALA A 409 -31.84 16.36 28.94
CA ALA A 409 -32.61 17.06 27.91
C ALA A 409 -31.66 17.93 27.07
N SER A 410 -31.92 18.07 25.78
CA SER A 410 -31.14 18.98 24.92
C SER A 410 -31.64 20.42 25.01
N THR A 411 -30.77 21.37 24.66
CA THR A 411 -31.10 22.77 24.38
C THR A 411 -30.40 23.24 23.11
N LEU A 412 -30.89 24.36 22.53
CA LEU A 412 -30.39 24.95 21.29
C LEU A 412 -30.29 23.94 20.12
N THR A 413 -31.17 22.94 20.07
CA THR A 413 -31.06 21.86 19.08
C THR A 413 -31.34 22.35 17.66
N VAL A 414 -30.40 22.10 16.75
CA VAL A 414 -30.45 22.43 15.33
C VAL A 414 -30.05 21.21 14.52
N LEU A 415 -30.84 20.88 13.51
CA LEU A 415 -30.52 19.89 12.49
C LEU A 415 -29.97 20.63 11.26
N ASN A 416 -28.83 20.19 10.73
CA ASN A 416 -28.27 20.64 9.46
C ASN A 416 -28.16 19.46 8.48
N ASP A 417 -28.53 19.68 7.23
CA ASP A 417 -28.57 18.67 6.16
C ASP A 417 -28.06 19.33 4.87
N THR A 418 -27.00 18.79 4.25
CA THR A 418 -26.47 19.35 3.00
C THR A 418 -26.82 18.41 1.86
N ILE A 419 -27.63 18.89 0.92
CA ILE A 419 -28.18 18.05 -0.13
C ILE A 419 -27.06 17.68 -1.13
N PRO A 420 -26.74 16.37 -1.32
CA PRO A 420 -25.66 15.89 -2.20
C PRO A 420 -25.85 16.27 -3.67
N VAL A 421 -24.76 16.38 -4.44
CA VAL A 421 -24.82 16.59 -5.91
C VAL A 421 -25.66 15.49 -6.57
N GLY A 422 -26.37 15.83 -7.65
CA GLY A 422 -27.42 14.96 -8.23
C GLY A 422 -28.82 15.13 -7.63
N MET A 423 -29.00 15.98 -6.62
CA MET A 423 -30.31 16.36 -6.07
C MET A 423 -30.54 17.88 -6.00
N THR A 424 -31.74 18.30 -6.42
CA THR A 424 -32.23 19.68 -6.31
C THR A 424 -33.36 19.80 -5.27
N PHE A 425 -33.26 20.73 -4.31
CA PHE A 425 -34.32 20.99 -3.31
C PHE A 425 -35.62 21.49 -3.95
N VAL A 426 -36.77 21.01 -3.45
CA VAL A 426 -38.12 21.46 -3.87
C VAL A 426 -38.62 22.58 -2.94
N PRO A 427 -38.76 23.83 -3.41
CA PRO A 427 -39.20 24.94 -2.56
C PRO A 427 -40.65 24.80 -2.07
N GLY A 428 -40.86 25.15 -0.81
CA GLY A 428 -42.11 25.05 -0.07
C GLY A 428 -42.39 23.67 0.53
N SER A 429 -41.38 22.79 0.59
CA SER A 429 -41.54 21.39 1.04
C SER A 429 -41.19 21.15 2.51
N LEU A 430 -40.45 22.06 3.14
CA LEU A 430 -39.90 21.88 4.49
C LEU A 430 -40.99 21.92 5.56
N THR A 431 -40.99 20.95 6.47
CA THR A 431 -41.86 20.93 7.66
C THR A 431 -41.10 20.52 8.92
N ILE A 432 -41.54 21.02 10.07
CA ILE A 432 -41.14 20.53 11.39
C ILE A 432 -42.42 20.06 12.10
N ASP A 433 -42.43 18.82 12.59
CA ASP A 433 -43.59 18.14 13.19
C ASP A 433 -44.88 18.25 12.35
N GLY A 434 -44.73 18.24 11.02
CA GLY A 434 -45.81 18.40 10.04
C GLY A 434 -46.32 19.85 9.86
N ALA A 435 -45.69 20.84 10.52
CA ALA A 435 -45.97 22.26 10.29
C ALA A 435 -45.03 22.82 9.22
N ALA A 436 -45.59 23.19 8.06
CA ALA A 436 -44.87 23.75 6.94
C ALA A 436 -44.13 25.05 7.29
N LYS A 437 -42.97 25.23 6.64
CA LYS A 437 -42.05 26.37 6.79
C LYS A 437 -41.98 27.19 5.50
N THR A 438 -41.32 28.33 5.55
CA THR A 438 -41.17 29.29 4.42
C THR A 438 -39.94 29.02 3.55
N ASP A 439 -38.98 28.24 4.06
CA ASP A 439 -37.61 28.04 3.57
C ASP A 439 -36.74 29.31 3.58
N ILE A 440 -37.24 30.44 4.10
CA ILE A 440 -36.58 31.73 4.05
C ILE A 440 -35.68 31.91 5.28
N ALA A 441 -34.43 32.33 5.04
CA ALA A 441 -33.47 32.59 6.10
C ALA A 441 -34.02 33.54 7.19
N ALA A 442 -34.08 33.03 8.41
CA ALA A 442 -34.43 33.73 9.66
C ALA A 442 -35.81 34.44 9.70
N ASP A 443 -36.86 33.88 9.07
CA ASP A 443 -38.25 34.32 9.31
C ASP A 443 -39.12 33.31 10.09
N ASP A 444 -38.88 32.01 9.95
CA ASP A 444 -39.39 30.93 10.82
C ASP A 444 -38.30 29.91 11.21
N GLU A 445 -38.68 28.81 11.87
CA GLU A 445 -37.74 27.84 12.45
C GLU A 445 -36.87 27.07 11.44
N ALA A 446 -37.12 27.11 10.12
CA ALA A 446 -36.30 26.37 9.15
C ALA A 446 -36.07 27.08 7.81
N GLU A 447 -34.89 26.87 7.23
CA GLU A 447 -34.43 27.57 6.02
C GLU A 447 -33.58 26.67 5.11
N TYR A 448 -33.51 27.03 3.81
CA TYR A 448 -32.64 26.41 2.83
C TYR A 448 -31.82 27.47 2.07
N ASP A 449 -30.50 27.30 2.00
CA ASP A 449 -29.61 28.15 1.21
C ASP A 449 -29.18 27.40 -0.07
N SER A 450 -29.65 27.88 -1.23
CA SER A 450 -29.32 27.29 -2.52
C SER A 450 -27.85 27.49 -2.96
N GLY A 451 -27.12 28.40 -2.31
CA GLY A 451 -25.70 28.67 -2.62
C GLY A 451 -24.74 27.69 -1.95
N THR A 452 -25.11 27.15 -0.78
CA THR A 452 -24.36 26.10 -0.06
C THR A 452 -25.07 24.75 -0.07
N ARG A 453 -26.31 24.71 -0.55
CA ARG A 453 -27.22 23.53 -0.60
C ARG A 453 -27.56 22.98 0.79
N ALA A 454 -27.38 23.80 1.82
CA ALA A 454 -27.63 23.46 3.21
C ALA A 454 -29.04 23.84 3.65
N LEU A 455 -29.72 22.88 4.28
CA LEU A 455 -30.95 23.02 5.05
C LEU A 455 -30.59 23.13 6.54
N SER A 456 -31.21 24.06 7.25
CA SER A 456 -31.08 24.21 8.72
C SER A 456 -32.46 24.27 9.37
N ALA A 457 -32.74 23.40 10.33
CA ALA A 457 -34.01 23.33 11.06
C ALA A 457 -33.80 23.40 12.58
N ARG A 458 -34.48 24.33 13.24
CA ARG A 458 -34.35 24.61 14.69
C ARG A 458 -35.45 23.86 15.45
N LEU A 459 -35.05 22.91 16.31
CA LEU A 459 -35.94 21.85 16.80
C LEU A 459 -36.28 21.97 18.29
N GLY A 460 -37.40 21.36 18.69
CA GLY A 460 -37.80 21.22 20.09
C GLY A 460 -38.59 22.41 20.65
N THR A 461 -38.95 22.30 21.93
CA THR A 461 -39.82 23.28 22.60
C THR A 461 -39.11 24.63 22.75
N GLY A 462 -39.73 25.70 22.25
CA GLY A 462 -39.19 27.05 22.35
C GLY A 462 -38.26 27.47 21.20
N ALA A 463 -38.07 26.61 20.19
CA ALA A 463 -37.40 26.98 18.95
C ALA A 463 -38.06 28.20 18.29
N ASN A 464 -37.26 28.96 17.54
CA ASN A 464 -37.69 30.14 16.79
C ASN A 464 -36.74 30.39 15.60
N ALA A 465 -37.00 31.43 14.82
CA ALA A 465 -36.25 31.78 13.62
C ALA A 465 -34.75 32.13 13.79
N SER A 466 -34.20 32.01 15.00
CA SER A 466 -32.78 32.30 15.27
C SER A 466 -32.13 31.37 16.30
N GLN A 467 -32.90 30.52 16.98
CA GLN A 467 -32.39 29.66 18.07
C GLN A 467 -33.16 28.34 18.12
N GLY A 468 -32.43 27.23 18.32
CA GLY A 468 -33.02 25.93 18.64
C GLY A 468 -33.74 25.92 19.99
N GLY A 469 -34.66 24.96 20.15
CA GLY A 469 -35.41 24.72 21.38
C GLY A 469 -34.82 23.56 22.19
N SER A 470 -35.65 22.94 23.03
CA SER A 470 -35.28 21.77 23.84
C SER A 470 -36.01 20.48 23.48
N ILE A 471 -35.29 19.36 23.48
CA ILE A 471 -35.84 18.00 23.34
C ILE A 471 -35.56 17.23 24.63
N ALA A 472 -36.63 16.92 25.36
CA ALA A 472 -36.56 16.18 26.62
C ALA A 472 -35.98 14.77 26.44
N ILE A 473 -35.53 14.14 27.54
CA ILE A 473 -35.12 12.73 27.58
C ILE A 473 -36.27 11.84 27.05
N GLY A 474 -35.98 10.98 26.07
CA GLY A 474 -36.96 10.15 25.35
C GLY A 474 -37.90 10.95 24.43
N GLY A 475 -37.64 12.24 24.24
CA GLY A 475 -38.36 13.12 23.32
C GLY A 475 -37.81 13.04 21.89
N SER A 476 -38.62 13.49 20.94
CA SER A 476 -38.24 13.57 19.53
C SER A 476 -38.89 14.76 18.82
N ALA A 477 -38.34 15.11 17.67
CA ALA A 477 -38.91 16.03 16.68
C ALA A 477 -38.68 15.45 15.27
N THR A 478 -39.59 15.70 14.33
CA THR A 478 -39.47 15.21 12.95
C THR A 478 -39.35 16.36 11.97
N VAL A 479 -38.35 16.33 11.10
CA VAL A 479 -38.18 17.25 9.97
C VAL A 479 -38.48 16.50 8.68
N THR A 480 -39.27 17.09 7.78
CA THR A 480 -39.49 16.54 6.43
C THR A 480 -39.19 17.57 5.37
N PHE A 481 -38.63 17.15 4.24
CA PHE A 481 -38.40 18.01 3.08
C PHE A 481 -38.37 17.19 1.79
N ARG A 482 -38.44 17.86 0.64
CA ARG A 482 -38.43 17.19 -0.67
C ARG A 482 -37.29 17.67 -1.55
N VAL A 483 -36.79 16.75 -2.36
CA VAL A 483 -35.79 16.98 -3.41
C VAL A 483 -36.27 16.33 -4.71
N THR A 484 -35.71 16.74 -5.83
CA THR A 484 -35.86 16.11 -7.13
C THR A 484 -34.49 15.58 -7.59
N ILE A 485 -34.45 14.35 -8.13
CA ILE A 485 -33.22 13.78 -8.71
C ILE A 485 -32.91 14.49 -10.02
N ASP A 486 -31.66 14.91 -10.21
CA ASP A 486 -31.21 15.65 -11.39
C ASP A 486 -31.04 14.71 -12.61
N ALA A 487 -31.23 15.24 -13.82
CA ALA A 487 -31.45 14.46 -15.05
C ALA A 487 -30.24 13.65 -15.59
N GLY A 488 -29.14 13.60 -14.86
CA GLY A 488 -27.93 12.84 -15.18
C GLY A 488 -27.22 12.32 -13.93
N ALA A 489 -27.95 12.20 -12.81
CA ALA A 489 -27.45 11.54 -11.62
C ALA A 489 -27.56 10.02 -11.79
N THR A 490 -26.50 9.29 -11.42
CA THR A 490 -26.36 7.84 -11.49
C THR A 490 -25.75 7.32 -10.18
N GLY A 491 -25.70 6.00 -10.00
CA GLY A 491 -25.08 5.37 -8.84
C GLY A 491 -25.83 5.65 -7.52
N THR A 492 -25.07 5.73 -6.42
CA THR A 492 -25.63 5.93 -5.07
C THR A 492 -25.41 7.35 -4.58
N LEU A 493 -26.48 8.05 -4.20
CA LEU A 493 -26.41 9.36 -3.58
C LEU A 493 -26.54 9.28 -2.05
N SER A 494 -25.41 9.40 -1.35
CA SER A 494 -25.30 9.37 0.11
C SER A 494 -25.65 10.71 0.76
N ASN A 495 -26.70 10.77 1.60
CA ASN A 495 -27.11 12.02 2.27
C ASN A 495 -27.08 11.93 3.81
N GLN A 496 -26.10 12.56 4.44
CA GLN A 496 -25.93 12.63 5.90
C GLN A 496 -26.51 13.91 6.52
N ALA A 497 -27.36 13.79 7.54
CA ALA A 497 -27.76 14.93 8.38
C ALA A 497 -26.99 14.94 9.71
N SER A 498 -26.85 16.12 10.31
CA SER A 498 -26.14 16.35 11.58
C SER A 498 -27.00 17.13 12.57
N ILE A 499 -26.97 16.74 13.84
CA ILE A 499 -27.77 17.32 14.92
C ILE A 499 -26.83 17.97 15.91
N THR A 500 -26.83 19.30 15.96
CA THR A 500 -26.06 20.11 16.89
C THR A 500 -26.91 20.49 18.10
N PHE A 501 -26.39 20.35 19.32
CA PHE A 501 -27.15 20.56 20.56
C PHE A 501 -26.24 20.90 21.75
N GLU A 502 -26.83 21.45 22.81
CA GLU A 502 -26.25 21.56 24.16
C GLU A 502 -27.10 20.72 25.15
N GLY A 503 -26.64 20.49 26.39
CA GLY A 503 -27.44 19.83 27.44
C GLY A 503 -28.07 20.82 28.43
N GLU A 504 -29.31 20.57 28.86
CA GLU A 504 -30.04 21.40 29.84
C GLU A 504 -29.34 21.45 31.21
N GLN A 505 -28.63 20.39 31.62
CA GLN A 505 -27.80 20.41 32.83
C GLN A 505 -26.46 21.15 32.66
N GLY A 506 -26.12 21.58 31.44
CA GLY A 506 -24.90 22.32 31.11
C GLY A 506 -23.87 21.54 30.31
N ALA A 507 -24.26 20.47 29.60
CA ALA A 507 -23.34 19.73 28.74
C ALA A 507 -22.88 20.64 27.58
N PRO A 508 -21.60 20.59 27.18
CA PRO A 508 -21.07 21.44 26.12
C PRO A 508 -21.81 21.19 24.79
N GLN A 509 -21.66 22.13 23.87
CA GLN A 509 -22.18 21.97 22.51
C GLN A 509 -21.51 20.77 21.84
N ASP A 510 -22.32 19.84 21.35
CA ASP A 510 -21.90 18.62 20.63
C ASP A 510 -22.66 18.54 19.28
N THR A 511 -22.20 17.68 18.39
CA THR A 511 -22.86 17.41 17.10
C THR A 511 -22.79 15.92 16.77
N GLN A 512 -23.94 15.33 16.47
CA GLN A 512 -24.05 13.90 16.17
C GLN A 512 -24.76 13.68 14.82
N PRO A 513 -24.28 12.77 13.96
CA PRO A 513 -24.95 12.41 12.73
C PRO A 513 -26.25 11.63 13.01
N THR A 514 -27.17 11.65 12.05
CA THR A 514 -28.32 10.72 11.99
C THR A 514 -27.89 9.36 11.42
N ASP A 515 -28.59 8.29 11.77
CA ASP A 515 -28.49 6.99 11.11
C ASP A 515 -29.40 6.95 9.88
N GLY A 516 -28.85 6.64 8.71
CA GLY A 516 -29.59 6.51 7.47
C GLY A 516 -30.11 5.09 7.17
N SER A 517 -29.70 4.09 7.94
CA SER A 517 -29.97 2.67 7.68
C SER A 517 -30.88 2.03 8.74
N SER A 518 -31.06 0.71 8.67
CA SER A 518 -31.64 -0.09 9.77
C SER A 518 -30.62 -0.62 10.77
N ASP A 519 -29.32 -0.54 10.46
CA ASP A 519 -28.23 -1.07 11.27
C ASP A 519 -27.57 0.05 12.09
N PRO A 520 -27.61 -0.02 13.45
CA PRO A 520 -27.28 1.10 14.32
C PRO A 520 -25.91 1.73 14.05
N GLY A 521 -25.87 2.95 13.55
CA GLY A 521 -24.62 3.61 13.20
C GLY A 521 -24.69 5.11 12.94
N SER A 522 -23.60 5.63 12.39
CA SER A 522 -23.48 7.01 11.91
C SER A 522 -23.45 7.05 10.37
N GLN A 523 -24.22 6.15 9.76
CA GLN A 523 -24.21 5.90 8.32
C GLN A 523 -25.09 6.91 7.58
N PRO A 524 -24.70 7.37 6.38
CA PRO A 524 -25.53 8.24 5.56
C PRO A 524 -26.84 7.55 5.14
N THR A 525 -27.84 8.34 4.73
CA THR A 525 -29.00 7.79 4.01
C THR A 525 -28.64 7.67 2.55
N ASP A 526 -28.30 6.46 2.14
CA ASP A 526 -27.97 6.14 0.76
C ASP A 526 -29.22 5.94 -0.09
N ILE A 527 -29.15 6.44 -1.32
CA ILE A 527 -30.22 6.34 -2.31
C ILE A 527 -29.60 5.86 -3.61
N VAL A 528 -29.86 4.61 -3.94
CA VAL A 528 -29.48 4.06 -5.23
C VAL A 528 -30.41 4.63 -6.29
N ILE A 529 -29.85 5.15 -7.39
CA ILE A 529 -30.62 5.65 -8.53
C ILE A 529 -30.83 4.51 -9.52
N ASP A 530 -32.10 4.27 -9.81
CA ASP A 530 -32.57 3.32 -10.82
C ASP A 530 -32.41 3.92 -12.22
N HIS A 531 -32.05 3.10 -13.21
CA HIS A 531 -31.98 3.52 -14.61
C HIS A 531 -33.33 3.45 -15.33
N CYS A 532 -34.31 2.69 -14.79
CA CYS A 532 -35.61 2.48 -15.42
C CYS A 532 -36.75 2.20 -14.42
N ASN A 533 -37.99 2.43 -14.88
CA ASN A 533 -39.21 2.02 -14.19
C ASN A 533 -39.99 0.95 -14.99
N ASP A 534 -39.94 0.99 -16.32
CA ASP A 534 -40.40 -0.09 -17.19
C ASP A 534 -39.58 -0.18 -18.49
N ASP A 535 -39.79 -1.25 -19.28
CA ASP A 535 -39.08 -1.53 -20.54
C ASP A 535 -39.09 -0.36 -21.55
N THR A 536 -39.97 0.64 -21.41
CA THR A 536 -40.02 1.79 -22.31
C THR A 536 -39.00 2.89 -21.99
N ASP A 537 -38.36 2.83 -20.82
CA ASP A 537 -37.21 3.67 -20.45
C ASP A 537 -35.90 3.13 -21.05
N CYS A 538 -35.90 1.89 -21.55
CA CYS A 538 -34.70 1.13 -21.89
C CYS A 538 -34.28 1.13 -23.38
N SER A 539 -33.00 0.82 -23.61
CA SER A 539 -32.36 0.88 -24.92
C SER A 539 -32.59 -0.39 -25.76
N ALA A 540 -32.16 -0.40 -27.03
CA ALA A 540 -32.29 -1.59 -27.88
C ALA A 540 -31.31 -2.73 -27.55
N GLY A 541 -30.18 -2.43 -26.88
CA GLY A 541 -29.21 -3.44 -26.43
C GLY A 541 -29.62 -4.08 -25.09
N THR A 542 -30.29 -3.31 -24.23
CA THR A 542 -30.76 -3.71 -22.91
C THR A 542 -32.27 -3.49 -22.77
N PRO A 543 -33.12 -4.18 -23.55
CA PRO A 543 -34.53 -3.80 -23.77
C PRO A 543 -35.50 -4.08 -22.62
N ILE A 544 -35.05 -4.64 -21.49
CA ILE A 544 -35.92 -5.02 -20.37
C ILE A 544 -35.53 -4.22 -19.12
N CYS A 545 -36.52 -3.72 -18.38
CA CYS A 545 -36.24 -3.10 -17.09
C CYS A 545 -36.26 -4.17 -15.98
N ALA A 546 -35.14 -4.33 -15.26
CA ALA A 546 -35.01 -5.28 -14.17
C ALA A 546 -35.70 -4.80 -12.89
N THR A 547 -37.03 -4.73 -12.88
CA THR A 547 -37.84 -4.21 -11.76
C THR A 547 -37.75 -5.03 -10.45
N SER A 548 -36.92 -6.08 -10.42
CA SER A 548 -36.60 -6.88 -9.23
C SER A 548 -35.23 -6.57 -8.64
N LEU A 549 -34.41 -5.75 -9.31
CA LEU A 549 -33.10 -5.32 -8.84
C LEU A 549 -33.17 -4.01 -8.05
N SER A 550 -32.04 -3.67 -7.44
CA SER A 550 -31.79 -2.47 -6.66
C SER A 550 -30.30 -2.10 -6.84
N PRO A 551 -29.94 -1.28 -7.85
CA PRO A 551 -30.85 -0.48 -8.67
C PRO A 551 -31.60 -1.29 -9.74
N GLN A 552 -32.80 -0.84 -10.10
CA GLN A 552 -33.51 -1.28 -11.30
C GLN A 552 -32.77 -0.76 -12.52
N ILE A 553 -31.99 -1.64 -13.14
CA ILE A 553 -31.20 -1.35 -14.34
C ILE A 553 -31.91 -1.84 -15.61
N CYS A 554 -31.57 -1.23 -16.74
CA CYS A 554 -31.93 -1.77 -18.05
C CYS A 554 -31.00 -2.93 -18.36
N VAL A 555 -31.57 -4.09 -18.66
CA VAL A 555 -30.89 -5.37 -18.83
C VAL A 555 -31.31 -6.05 -20.13
N GLN A 556 -30.59 -7.10 -20.54
CA GLN A 556 -30.95 -7.82 -21.75
C GLN A 556 -32.15 -8.76 -21.52
N CYS A 557 -32.28 -9.34 -20.32
CA CYS A 557 -33.30 -10.33 -20.01
C CYS A 557 -33.71 -10.39 -18.52
N LEU A 558 -34.85 -11.03 -18.24
CA LEU A 558 -35.22 -11.51 -16.89
C LEU A 558 -35.55 -13.01 -16.87
N SER A 559 -35.52 -13.66 -18.03
CA SER A 559 -35.79 -15.07 -18.25
C SER A 559 -35.32 -15.52 -19.64
N ASP A 560 -35.09 -16.82 -19.84
CA ASP A 560 -34.70 -17.40 -21.14
C ASP A 560 -35.67 -17.06 -22.30
N ALA A 561 -36.90 -16.63 -21.99
CA ALA A 561 -37.89 -16.25 -22.99
C ALA A 561 -37.63 -14.86 -23.62
N ASP A 562 -36.78 -14.06 -22.97
CA ASP A 562 -36.39 -12.72 -23.39
C ASP A 562 -35.20 -12.76 -24.36
N CYS A 563 -34.41 -13.84 -24.28
CA CYS A 563 -33.23 -14.07 -25.11
C CYS A 563 -33.57 -14.56 -26.52
N GLY A 564 -32.89 -13.99 -27.51
CA GLY A 564 -33.10 -14.28 -28.93
C GLY A 564 -32.81 -15.74 -29.27
N GLY A 565 -33.73 -16.41 -29.97
CA GLY A 565 -33.70 -17.87 -30.14
C GLY A 565 -32.45 -18.42 -30.84
N GLY A 566 -31.49 -18.87 -30.03
CA GLY A 566 -30.21 -19.49 -30.43
C GLY A 566 -29.41 -20.05 -29.25
N GLU A 567 -30.09 -20.57 -28.22
CA GLU A 567 -29.53 -21.09 -26.94
C GLU A 567 -28.81 -20.12 -25.96
N PRO A 568 -29.10 -18.79 -25.89
CA PRO A 568 -28.86 -18.06 -24.65
C PRO A 568 -30.01 -18.32 -23.65
N THR A 569 -29.65 -18.74 -22.44
CA THR A 569 -30.46 -18.56 -21.23
C THR A 569 -30.32 -17.14 -20.70
N CYS A 570 -31.21 -16.74 -19.79
CA CYS A 570 -30.96 -15.52 -19.04
C CYS A 570 -30.17 -15.85 -17.78
N ASN A 571 -28.96 -15.31 -17.64
CA ASN A 571 -28.32 -15.34 -16.34
C ASN A 571 -29.04 -14.33 -15.43
N LEU A 572 -29.51 -14.83 -14.29
CA LEU A 572 -30.32 -14.05 -13.34
C LEU A 572 -29.47 -13.30 -12.30
N GLY A 573 -28.15 -13.27 -12.47
CA GLY A 573 -27.18 -12.48 -11.72
C GLY A 573 -26.72 -11.24 -12.50
N THR A 574 -26.29 -11.43 -13.75
CA THR A 574 -25.85 -10.38 -14.70
C THR A 574 -26.99 -9.77 -15.52
N PHE A 575 -28.10 -10.51 -15.68
CA PHE A 575 -29.27 -10.14 -16.50
C PHE A 575 -28.97 -9.95 -17.99
N THR A 576 -27.86 -10.56 -18.44
CA THR A 576 -27.46 -10.69 -19.84
C THR A 576 -27.91 -12.03 -20.41
N CYS A 577 -28.00 -12.11 -21.74
CA CYS A 577 -28.38 -13.32 -22.44
C CYS A 577 -27.17 -14.24 -22.68
N GLU A 578 -26.90 -15.11 -21.71
CA GLU A 578 -25.72 -15.99 -21.65
C GLU A 578 -26.00 -17.45 -22.04
N CYS A 579 -25.00 -18.15 -22.56
CA CYS A 579 -25.16 -19.54 -23.01
C CYS A 579 -25.18 -20.55 -21.85
N SER A 580 -26.19 -21.44 -21.80
CA SER A 580 -26.30 -22.45 -20.73
C SER A 580 -25.39 -23.68 -20.90
N ALA A 581 -24.11 -23.60 -20.50
CA ALA A 581 -23.24 -24.79 -20.49
C ALA A 581 -22.04 -24.80 -19.52
N GLY A 582 -22.26 -24.95 -18.21
CA GLY A 582 -21.23 -25.47 -17.28
C GLY A 582 -20.58 -24.44 -16.33
N PRO A 583 -19.76 -24.89 -15.36
CA PRO A 583 -19.18 -24.03 -14.32
C PRO A 583 -17.73 -23.65 -14.64
N GLY A 584 -17.53 -22.59 -15.44
CA GLY A 584 -16.22 -22.08 -15.88
C GLY A 584 -16.32 -21.39 -17.23
N ALA A 585 -17.17 -20.35 -17.30
CA ALA A 585 -17.37 -19.50 -18.49
C ALA A 585 -17.97 -18.12 -18.14
N CYS A 586 -17.98 -17.80 -16.84
CA CYS A 586 -18.40 -16.56 -16.16
C CYS A 586 -17.77 -16.58 -14.75
N LEU A 587 -16.59 -17.19 -14.62
CA LEU A 587 -15.75 -17.04 -13.45
C LEU A 587 -14.80 -15.88 -13.80
N ASP A 588 -14.37 -15.18 -12.76
CA ASP A 588 -13.55 -13.97 -12.72
C ASP A 588 -13.00 -14.12 -11.29
N SER A 589 -11.68 -14.27 -11.19
CA SER A 589 -11.05 -15.08 -10.13
C SER A 589 -10.17 -14.25 -9.20
N ASP A 590 -9.48 -13.30 -9.78
CA ASP A 590 -8.72 -12.12 -9.34
C ASP A 590 -9.68 -10.97 -9.00
N GLY A 591 -10.54 -10.54 -9.92
CA GLY A 591 -11.52 -9.46 -9.75
C GLY A 591 -11.27 -8.19 -10.57
N ASP A 592 -10.48 -8.27 -11.63
CA ASP A 592 -10.00 -7.14 -12.45
C ASP A 592 -11.14 -6.42 -13.23
N GLY A 593 -12.03 -7.18 -13.87
CA GLY A 593 -13.00 -6.69 -14.84
C GLY A 593 -13.23 -7.61 -16.05
N LEU A 594 -12.28 -8.48 -16.39
CA LEU A 594 -12.39 -9.54 -17.38
C LEU A 594 -13.06 -10.80 -16.78
N THR A 595 -12.89 -11.96 -17.41
CA THR A 595 -13.39 -13.27 -16.94
C THR A 595 -12.47 -14.39 -17.39
N ASP A 596 -12.45 -15.54 -16.70
CA ASP A 596 -11.57 -16.71 -16.99
C ASP A 596 -11.62 -17.19 -18.47
N VAL A 597 -12.61 -16.75 -19.24
CA VAL A 597 -12.81 -17.13 -20.65
C VAL A 597 -12.63 -15.96 -21.62
N GLU A 598 -12.58 -14.73 -21.13
CA GLU A 598 -12.09 -13.55 -21.85
C GLU A 598 -10.56 -13.47 -21.74
N GLU A 599 -9.99 -13.64 -20.54
CA GLU A 599 -8.54 -13.73 -20.26
C GLU A 599 -7.88 -14.86 -21.06
N LEU A 600 -8.32 -16.12 -20.87
CA LEU A 600 -7.89 -17.29 -21.69
C LEU A 600 -8.23 -17.17 -23.20
N ALA A 601 -8.88 -16.11 -23.65
CA ALA A 601 -9.14 -15.84 -25.06
C ALA A 601 -8.32 -14.67 -25.64
N ILE A 602 -7.69 -13.85 -24.80
CA ILE A 602 -6.73 -12.80 -25.20
C ILE A 602 -5.29 -13.22 -24.91
N GLY A 603 -5.01 -13.82 -23.74
CA GLY A 603 -3.70 -14.36 -23.38
C GLY A 603 -3.41 -14.38 -21.87
N THR A 604 -4.01 -13.44 -21.14
CA THR A 604 -3.78 -13.15 -19.71
C THR A 604 -4.13 -14.29 -18.74
N ASP A 605 -3.55 -14.31 -17.53
CA ASP A 605 -3.78 -15.37 -16.53
C ASP A 605 -5.03 -15.08 -15.65
N PRO A 606 -6.07 -15.94 -15.67
CA PRO A 606 -7.26 -15.85 -14.80
C PRO A 606 -7.04 -15.99 -13.29
N PHE A 607 -5.87 -15.65 -12.76
CA PHE A 607 -5.60 -15.55 -11.33
C PHE A 607 -4.68 -14.38 -10.99
N ASP A 608 -4.28 -13.61 -12.01
CA ASP A 608 -3.51 -12.38 -11.89
C ASP A 608 -4.36 -11.22 -12.39
N ALA A 609 -4.11 -10.02 -11.90
CA ALA A 609 -4.97 -8.86 -12.22
C ALA A 609 -4.25 -7.80 -13.06
N ASP A 610 -2.97 -8.01 -13.34
CA ASP A 610 -1.97 -7.03 -13.79
C ASP A 610 -0.90 -7.84 -14.55
N SER A 611 -1.29 -8.46 -15.68
CA SER A 611 -0.57 -9.60 -16.29
C SER A 611 0.82 -9.28 -16.87
N ASP A 612 1.10 -8.00 -17.10
CA ASP A 612 2.36 -7.40 -17.56
C ASP A 612 3.09 -6.62 -16.46
N ASP A 613 2.57 -6.61 -15.23
CA ASP A 613 3.17 -5.98 -14.04
C ASP A 613 3.47 -4.47 -14.18
N ASP A 614 2.77 -3.76 -15.08
CA ASP A 614 2.97 -2.33 -15.38
C ASP A 614 2.27 -1.39 -14.35
N GLY A 615 1.29 -1.93 -13.60
CA GLY A 615 0.47 -1.22 -12.61
C GLY A 615 -0.94 -0.82 -13.07
N LEU A 616 -1.36 -1.23 -14.26
CA LEU A 616 -2.63 -0.96 -14.92
C LEU A 616 -3.34 -2.28 -15.30
N LEU A 617 -4.22 -2.70 -14.40
CA LEU A 617 -4.97 -3.97 -14.50
C LEU A 617 -5.57 -4.27 -15.89
N ASP A 618 -5.52 -5.54 -16.33
CA ASP A 618 -6.03 -6.03 -17.63
C ASP A 618 -7.48 -5.58 -17.95
N GLY A 619 -8.30 -5.41 -16.91
CA GLY A 619 -9.70 -4.98 -16.98
C GLY A 619 -9.92 -3.46 -16.92
N GLU A 620 -8.91 -2.68 -16.53
CA GLU A 620 -8.87 -1.22 -16.63
C GLU A 620 -8.34 -0.74 -17.99
N GLU A 621 -7.66 -1.61 -18.73
CA GLU A 621 -7.01 -1.34 -20.00
C GLU A 621 -7.89 -0.83 -21.17
N ILE A 622 -7.27 -0.14 -22.13
CA ILE A 622 -7.93 0.47 -23.29
C ILE A 622 -7.93 -0.50 -24.48
N ASP A 623 -9.06 -1.22 -24.65
CA ASP A 623 -9.23 -2.25 -25.69
C ASP A 623 -8.22 -3.44 -25.54
N PRO A 624 -8.08 -4.08 -24.34
CA PRO A 624 -7.00 -5.01 -23.91
C PRO A 624 -6.71 -6.27 -24.76
N GLY A 625 -7.50 -6.52 -25.80
CA GLY A 625 -7.26 -7.61 -26.78
C GLY A 625 -6.87 -7.07 -28.15
N LEU A 626 -6.27 -5.89 -28.18
CA LEU A 626 -5.68 -5.22 -29.33
C LEU A 626 -4.17 -5.16 -29.12
N ASP A 627 -3.47 -5.25 -30.23
CA ASP A 627 -2.06 -4.95 -30.45
C ASP A 627 -2.08 -3.56 -31.12
N SER A 628 -1.53 -2.53 -30.44
CA SER A 628 -1.80 -1.12 -30.77
C SER A 628 -0.78 -0.49 -31.71
N ASP A 629 0.50 -0.79 -31.52
CA ASP A 629 1.61 -0.32 -32.34
C ASP A 629 2.08 -1.33 -33.40
N GLY A 630 1.97 -2.63 -33.13
CA GLY A 630 2.33 -3.73 -34.01
C GLY A 630 3.55 -4.54 -33.60
N ASP A 631 4.01 -4.51 -32.34
CA ASP A 631 5.24 -5.20 -31.91
C ASP A 631 5.09 -6.72 -31.71
N GLY A 632 3.89 -7.18 -31.33
CA GLY A 632 3.55 -8.59 -31.13
C GLY A 632 2.76 -8.86 -29.84
N LEU A 633 2.89 -7.99 -28.84
CA LEU A 633 2.12 -8.04 -27.61
C LEU A 633 0.72 -7.46 -27.82
N ILE A 634 -0.14 -7.58 -26.81
CA ILE A 634 -1.45 -6.91 -26.75
C ILE A 634 -1.43 -6.02 -25.53
N ASN A 635 -2.17 -4.91 -25.53
CA ASN A 635 -2.14 -3.87 -24.48
C ASN A 635 -2.35 -4.32 -23.02
N ALA A 636 -2.68 -5.60 -22.74
CA ALA A 636 -2.80 -6.17 -21.39
C ALA A 636 -1.81 -7.34 -21.15
N LEU A 637 -0.76 -7.38 -21.97
CA LEU A 637 0.45 -8.17 -21.89
C LEU A 637 1.64 -7.33 -22.36
N ASP A 638 1.54 -6.00 -22.30
CA ASP A 638 2.40 -5.02 -22.97
C ASP A 638 2.54 -3.78 -22.06
N PRO A 639 3.69 -3.59 -21.39
CA PRO A 639 3.80 -2.55 -20.38
C PRO A 639 3.97 -1.13 -20.94
N ASP A 640 4.22 -0.94 -22.24
CA ASP A 640 4.39 0.36 -22.94
C ASP A 640 3.65 0.31 -24.31
N SER A 641 2.31 0.32 -24.29
CA SER A 641 1.41 0.03 -25.45
C SER A 641 1.54 0.95 -26.68
N ASP A 642 2.46 1.90 -26.66
CA ASP A 642 2.81 2.75 -27.79
C ASP A 642 4.32 2.99 -28.02
N ASN A 643 5.17 2.31 -27.23
CA ASN A 643 6.62 2.22 -27.37
C ASN A 643 7.32 3.58 -27.37
N ASP A 644 7.06 4.32 -26.30
CA ASP A 644 7.46 5.72 -26.06
C ASP A 644 8.58 5.85 -25.01
N GLY A 645 8.71 4.83 -24.17
CA GLY A 645 9.59 4.72 -23.01
C GLY A 645 8.88 4.92 -21.66
N LEU A 646 7.57 5.13 -21.62
CA LEU A 646 6.81 5.48 -20.41
C LEU A 646 5.62 4.55 -20.17
N PHE A 647 5.78 3.56 -19.28
CA PHE A 647 4.79 2.53 -19.02
C PHE A 647 3.35 3.02 -18.76
N ASP A 648 2.34 2.32 -19.28
CA ASP A 648 0.92 2.73 -19.33
C ASP A 648 0.35 3.10 -17.94
N GLY A 649 0.76 2.37 -16.91
CA GLY A 649 0.43 2.59 -15.51
C GLY A 649 1.01 3.89 -14.98
N THR A 650 2.20 4.29 -15.42
CA THR A 650 2.77 5.61 -15.13
C THR A 650 1.93 6.70 -15.80
N GLU A 651 1.61 6.52 -17.08
CA GLU A 651 0.81 7.46 -17.86
C GLU A 651 -0.60 7.69 -17.31
N MET A 652 -1.23 6.61 -16.82
CA MET A 652 -2.53 6.63 -16.15
C MET A 652 -2.47 7.10 -14.69
N GLY A 653 -1.29 7.44 -14.18
CA GLY A 653 -1.07 8.00 -12.84
C GLY A 653 -1.24 6.99 -11.71
N LYS A 654 -0.79 5.75 -11.92
CA LYS A 654 -0.81 4.63 -10.97
C LYS A 654 0.44 4.64 -10.08
N ASP A 655 0.36 3.96 -8.93
CA ASP A 655 1.39 4.01 -7.88
C ASP A 655 2.02 2.64 -7.53
N CYS A 656 1.98 1.67 -8.45
CA CYS A 656 2.46 0.29 -8.29
C CYS A 656 2.01 -0.37 -6.97
N SER A 657 0.80 -0.06 -6.50
CA SER A 657 0.33 -0.47 -5.16
C SER A 657 -0.74 -1.56 -5.16
N HIS A 658 -1.08 -2.11 -6.32
CA HIS A 658 -1.90 -3.31 -6.39
C HIS A 658 -1.14 -4.51 -5.78
N PRO A 659 -1.82 -5.51 -5.20
CA PRO A 659 -1.13 -6.67 -4.61
C PRO A 659 -0.59 -7.67 -5.63
N ASP A 660 -1.05 -7.53 -6.88
CA ASP A 660 -0.86 -8.50 -7.94
C ASP A 660 0.24 -8.01 -8.92
N THR A 661 0.41 -6.69 -9.13
CA THR A 661 1.66 -6.10 -9.68
C THR A 661 2.90 -6.57 -8.89
N ASP A 662 3.87 -7.22 -9.51
CA ASP A 662 5.17 -7.59 -8.93
C ASP A 662 6.26 -6.54 -9.24
N PRO A 663 6.73 -5.78 -8.23
CA PRO A 663 7.84 -4.85 -8.40
C PRO A 663 9.19 -5.52 -8.76
N ALA A 664 9.26 -6.85 -8.80
CA ALA A 664 10.43 -7.58 -9.28
C ALA A 664 10.54 -7.65 -10.80
N ALA A 665 9.42 -7.56 -11.55
CA ALA A 665 9.40 -7.53 -13.01
C ALA A 665 9.98 -6.23 -13.61
N LYS A 666 10.14 -5.18 -12.79
CA LYS A 666 10.61 -3.83 -13.18
C LYS A 666 9.69 -3.06 -14.16
N ALA A 667 8.64 -3.69 -14.70
CA ALA A 667 7.62 -3.12 -15.58
C ALA A 667 6.79 -1.96 -14.97
N CYS A 668 6.57 -1.89 -13.64
CA CYS A 668 5.85 -0.74 -13.05
C CYS A 668 6.78 0.37 -12.52
N ARG A 669 6.49 1.60 -12.94
CA ARG A 669 7.08 2.82 -12.38
C ARG A 669 6.02 3.72 -11.70
N ALA A 670 6.17 3.94 -10.40
CA ALA A 670 5.16 4.67 -9.65
C ALA A 670 5.16 6.17 -9.96
N ASP A 671 4.03 6.68 -10.46
CA ASP A 671 3.81 8.10 -10.76
C ASP A 671 4.11 9.02 -9.55
N ALA A 672 4.78 10.14 -9.82
CA ALA A 672 5.17 11.12 -8.82
C ALA A 672 4.24 12.36 -8.70
N ASP A 673 3.31 12.61 -9.63
CA ASP A 673 2.24 13.61 -9.57
C ASP A 673 1.04 13.18 -10.46
N PRO A 674 0.02 12.47 -9.91
CA PRO A 674 -1.04 11.80 -10.69
C PRO A 674 -2.14 12.79 -11.12
N THR A 675 -1.69 13.92 -11.63
CA THR A 675 -2.43 15.03 -12.22
C THR A 675 -1.81 15.52 -13.52
N THR A 676 -0.59 15.08 -13.83
CA THR A 676 -0.03 14.91 -15.19
C THR A 676 -0.30 13.46 -15.61
N THR A 677 -0.84 13.26 -16.81
CA THR A 677 -1.23 11.95 -17.39
C THR A 677 -1.26 12.10 -18.90
N THR A 678 -0.95 11.02 -19.61
CA THR A 678 -0.80 10.94 -21.06
C THR A 678 -1.85 9.95 -21.64
N ASP A 679 -1.66 9.37 -22.83
CA ASP A 679 -2.66 8.57 -23.56
C ASP A 679 -1.97 7.32 -24.17
N PRO A 680 -1.91 6.18 -23.45
CA PRO A 680 -0.93 5.07 -23.66
C PRO A 680 -1.01 4.31 -24.98
N LEU A 681 -1.88 4.73 -25.89
CA LEU A 681 -1.98 4.19 -27.24
C LEU A 681 -1.51 5.23 -28.28
N LYS A 682 -0.67 6.18 -27.87
CA LYS A 682 -0.28 7.38 -28.60
C LYS A 682 1.00 8.09 -28.09
N TRP A 683 2.16 7.53 -28.42
CA TRP A 683 3.58 8.01 -28.47
C TRP A 683 3.93 9.52 -28.41
N ASP A 684 3.02 10.43 -28.68
CA ASP A 684 3.18 11.88 -28.52
C ASP A 684 1.78 12.40 -28.18
N THR A 685 1.44 12.63 -26.91
CA THR A 685 0.07 12.92 -26.44
C THR A 685 -0.55 14.14 -27.14
N ASP A 686 0.24 15.16 -27.50
CA ASP A 686 -0.29 16.46 -27.94
C ASP A 686 -0.15 16.84 -29.42
N ASP A 687 0.48 15.97 -30.22
CA ASP A 687 0.87 16.16 -31.63
C ASP A 687 2.03 17.17 -31.82
N GLY A 688 2.98 17.24 -30.87
CA GLY A 688 4.17 18.10 -30.89
C GLY A 688 5.27 17.60 -31.84
N GLY A 689 5.57 16.30 -31.75
CA GLY A 689 6.58 15.58 -32.53
C GLY A 689 7.84 15.17 -31.76
N VAL A 690 7.72 14.93 -30.45
CA VAL A 690 8.68 14.33 -29.51
C VAL A 690 7.87 13.36 -28.65
N SER A 691 8.45 12.25 -28.18
CA SER A 691 7.72 11.30 -27.34
C SER A 691 7.43 11.82 -25.95
N ASP A 692 6.33 11.40 -25.32
CA ASP A 692 5.96 11.76 -23.96
C ASP A 692 7.06 11.31 -22.96
N GLY A 693 7.64 10.12 -23.13
CA GLY A 693 8.83 9.64 -22.42
C GLY A 693 10.10 10.45 -22.70
N SER A 694 10.27 10.99 -23.91
CA SER A 694 11.36 11.94 -24.21
C SER A 694 11.11 13.33 -23.62
N GLU A 695 9.85 13.73 -23.42
CA GLU A 695 9.48 14.96 -22.75
C GLU A 695 9.62 14.84 -21.22
N ASP A 696 9.22 13.70 -20.62
CA ASP A 696 9.56 13.28 -19.24
C ASP A 696 10.75 12.31 -19.20
N ALA A 697 11.94 12.77 -19.61
CA ALA A 697 13.17 11.96 -19.70
C ALA A 697 13.72 11.34 -18.37
N ASN A 698 12.94 11.32 -17.29
CA ASN A 698 13.22 10.51 -16.09
C ASN A 698 12.08 9.53 -15.74
N LEU A 699 11.06 9.49 -16.60
CA LEU A 699 9.94 8.57 -16.68
C LEU A 699 9.05 8.54 -15.43
N ASN A 700 8.95 9.62 -14.65
CA ASN A 700 8.31 9.58 -13.33
C ASN A 700 6.86 10.09 -13.29
N GLY A 701 6.24 10.28 -14.46
CA GLY A 701 4.88 10.82 -14.63
C GLY A 701 4.75 12.29 -14.22
N ARG A 702 5.86 12.99 -13.97
CA ARG A 702 5.84 14.30 -13.30
C ARG A 702 6.85 15.29 -13.89
N LEU A 703 6.27 16.29 -14.58
CA LEU A 703 6.92 17.52 -15.01
C LEU A 703 7.84 18.13 -13.92
N ASP A 704 9.15 17.98 -14.10
CA ASP A 704 10.16 18.48 -13.19
C ASP A 704 10.90 19.70 -13.80
N ALA A 705 12.21 19.84 -13.59
CA ALA A 705 12.94 21.10 -13.80
C ALA A 705 14.09 20.97 -14.81
N GLY A 706 13.79 20.37 -15.95
CA GLY A 706 14.71 20.17 -17.08
C GLY A 706 13.97 19.69 -18.33
N GLU A 707 12.96 18.86 -18.10
CA GLU A 707 11.94 18.31 -19.02
C GLU A 707 11.12 19.36 -19.78
N ALA A 708 10.42 18.87 -20.81
CA ALA A 708 9.28 19.52 -21.46
C ALA A 708 7.96 19.04 -20.82
N ASP A 709 6.81 19.52 -21.30
CA ASP A 709 5.47 19.16 -20.76
C ASP A 709 4.76 18.32 -21.84
N PRO A 710 4.55 16.99 -21.66
CA PRO A 710 3.87 16.07 -22.61
C PRO A 710 2.44 16.45 -23.04
N ASN A 711 2.01 17.65 -22.69
CA ASN A 711 0.69 18.22 -22.92
C ASN A 711 0.75 19.69 -23.46
N ASP A 712 1.93 20.26 -23.76
CA ASP A 712 2.11 21.55 -24.48
C ASP A 712 3.30 21.56 -25.50
N GLY A 713 3.14 20.89 -26.65
CA GLY A 713 3.97 20.83 -27.88
C GLY A 713 4.19 22.17 -28.61
N ALA A 714 4.52 23.15 -27.80
CA ALA A 714 5.08 24.44 -28.12
C ALA A 714 6.41 24.67 -27.38
N ASP A 715 6.84 23.78 -26.48
CA ASP A 715 8.14 23.84 -25.80
C ASP A 715 9.11 22.65 -25.99
N ASP A 716 8.64 21.47 -26.42
CA ASP A 716 9.30 20.40 -27.23
C ASP A 716 10.47 20.87 -28.11
N SER A 717 10.39 22.06 -28.71
CA SER A 717 11.52 22.72 -29.41
C SER A 717 12.80 22.99 -28.58
N GLY A 718 12.78 22.63 -27.29
CA GLY A 718 13.89 22.63 -26.35
C GLY A 718 14.56 21.27 -26.14
N VAL A 719 13.89 20.17 -26.50
CA VAL A 719 14.44 18.80 -26.48
C VAL A 719 15.53 18.68 -27.55
N VAL A 720 16.51 17.83 -27.28
CA VAL A 720 17.68 17.61 -28.14
C VAL A 720 17.78 16.12 -28.39
N ASP A 721 18.01 15.82 -29.66
CA ASP A 721 18.24 14.53 -30.30
C ASP A 721 19.47 14.82 -31.19
N THR A 722 20.53 14.01 -31.08
CA THR A 722 21.88 14.36 -31.59
C THR A 722 22.28 13.64 -32.89
N ASP A 723 21.84 12.40 -33.07
CA ASP A 723 22.07 11.47 -34.18
C ASP A 723 20.83 11.31 -35.06
N GLY A 724 19.63 11.19 -34.49
CA GLY A 724 18.36 11.35 -35.19
C GLY A 724 17.49 10.11 -35.30
N ASP A 725 17.48 9.19 -34.33
CA ASP A 725 16.56 8.03 -34.28
C ASP A 725 15.13 8.43 -33.92
N GLY A 726 14.92 9.05 -32.76
CA GLY A 726 13.61 9.34 -32.18
C GLY A 726 13.64 9.68 -30.68
N LEU A 727 14.65 9.22 -29.94
CA LEU A 727 14.81 9.48 -28.51
C LEU A 727 15.56 10.80 -28.25
N SER A 728 15.63 11.21 -26.99
CA SER A 728 16.32 12.44 -26.59
C SER A 728 17.63 12.19 -25.83
N ASP A 729 18.58 13.12 -26.01
CA ASP A 729 19.90 13.25 -25.32
C ASP A 729 19.82 13.01 -23.78
N LEU A 730 18.63 13.18 -23.19
CA LEU A 730 18.36 13.03 -21.76
C LEU A 730 17.74 11.68 -21.40
N LEU A 731 16.89 11.11 -22.26
CA LEU A 731 16.25 9.81 -22.07
C LEU A 731 17.26 8.69 -22.30
N GLU A 732 18.01 8.74 -23.41
CA GLU A 732 19.12 7.82 -23.69
C GLU A 732 20.15 7.80 -22.55
N LEU A 733 20.52 8.99 -22.04
CA LEU A 733 21.43 9.12 -20.89
C LEU A 733 20.82 8.63 -19.56
N PHE A 734 19.50 8.48 -19.49
CA PHE A 734 18.78 7.91 -18.35
C PHE A 734 18.69 6.39 -18.44
N LEU A 735 18.42 5.84 -19.64
CA LEU A 735 18.33 4.41 -19.93
C LEU A 735 19.71 3.74 -19.95
N GLY A 736 20.67 4.29 -20.70
CA GLY A 736 22.07 3.86 -20.70
C GLY A 736 22.79 3.94 -22.05
N SER A 737 22.05 4.13 -23.15
CA SER A 737 22.52 4.30 -24.53
C SER A 737 23.46 5.50 -24.73
N ASP A 738 24.16 5.59 -25.87
CA ASP A 738 25.03 6.74 -26.21
C ASP A 738 24.29 7.73 -27.13
N PRO A 739 24.02 8.98 -26.67
CA PRO A 739 23.47 10.10 -27.47
C PRO A 739 24.29 10.58 -28.67
N ASN A 740 24.97 9.68 -29.35
CA ASN A 740 25.79 9.88 -30.54
C ASN A 740 25.81 8.63 -31.47
N ASP A 741 25.22 7.50 -31.08
CA ASP A 741 25.07 6.26 -31.86
C ASP A 741 23.60 5.81 -31.77
N ALA A 742 22.91 5.81 -32.92
CA ALA A 742 21.47 5.62 -33.04
C ALA A 742 21.07 4.14 -33.26
N ASP A 743 21.74 3.26 -32.52
CA ASP A 743 21.72 1.78 -32.52
C ASP A 743 22.94 1.44 -31.61
N SER A 744 22.68 1.41 -30.30
CA SER A 744 23.67 1.48 -29.21
C SER A 744 24.38 0.16 -28.93
N ASP A 745 23.69 -0.95 -29.17
CA ASP A 745 24.08 -2.33 -28.94
C ASP A 745 24.66 -3.00 -30.23
N ASP A 746 24.35 -2.49 -31.43
CA ASP A 746 24.72 -2.99 -32.77
C ASP A 746 23.89 -4.18 -33.33
N ASP A 747 22.65 -4.43 -32.87
CA ASP A 747 21.81 -5.53 -33.38
C ASP A 747 21.18 -5.24 -34.76
N GLY A 748 20.96 -3.95 -35.06
CA GLY A 748 20.37 -3.44 -36.30
C GLY A 748 19.01 -2.74 -36.17
N VAL A 749 18.40 -2.70 -34.99
CA VAL A 749 17.30 -1.80 -34.62
C VAL A 749 17.90 -0.46 -34.13
N PRO A 750 17.36 0.69 -34.54
CA PRO A 750 17.70 1.98 -33.91
C PRO A 750 17.05 2.14 -32.53
N ASP A 751 17.76 2.70 -31.55
CA ASP A 751 17.28 2.99 -30.18
C ASP A 751 15.84 3.57 -30.11
N GLY A 752 15.46 4.42 -31.08
CA GLY A 752 14.12 5.04 -31.17
C GLY A 752 13.09 4.29 -32.02
N GLU A 753 13.37 3.07 -32.46
CA GLU A 753 12.45 2.15 -33.16
C GLU A 753 12.34 0.78 -32.44
N GLU A 754 12.95 0.61 -31.26
CA GLU A 754 12.88 -0.59 -30.41
C GLU A 754 11.54 -0.70 -29.66
N PRO A 755 10.96 -1.90 -29.57
CA PRO A 755 9.85 -2.19 -28.67
C PRO A 755 10.27 -2.19 -27.21
N ASN A 756 9.38 -1.69 -26.36
CA ASN A 756 9.46 -1.61 -24.91
C ASN A 756 10.82 -1.09 -24.38
N PRO A 757 11.33 0.07 -24.87
CA PRO A 757 12.74 0.46 -24.76
C PRO A 757 13.20 0.82 -23.33
N SER A 758 12.32 0.78 -22.33
CA SER A 758 12.68 0.93 -20.91
C SER A 758 12.45 -0.34 -20.07
N HIS A 759 11.98 -1.41 -20.70
CA HIS A 759 11.71 -2.72 -20.12
C HIS A 759 12.93 -3.67 -20.26
N ASP A 760 12.86 -4.80 -19.55
CA ASP A 760 13.90 -5.82 -19.34
C ASP A 760 13.16 -7.15 -19.55
N THR A 761 13.01 -7.55 -20.82
CA THR A 761 11.88 -8.40 -21.26
C THR A 761 12.02 -9.87 -20.90
N ASP A 762 13.25 -10.38 -20.93
CA ASP A 762 13.64 -11.72 -20.52
C ASP A 762 14.01 -11.83 -19.02
N GLY A 763 14.33 -10.70 -18.38
CA GLY A 763 14.83 -10.60 -17.01
C GLY A 763 16.35 -10.77 -16.85
N ASP A 764 17.16 -10.73 -17.92
CA ASP A 764 18.62 -10.96 -17.84
C ASP A 764 19.39 -9.80 -17.17
N GLY A 765 18.77 -8.61 -17.15
CA GLY A 765 19.30 -7.39 -16.56
C GLY A 765 19.75 -6.33 -17.58
N LEU A 766 19.81 -6.65 -18.87
CA LEU A 766 19.77 -5.66 -19.93
C LEU A 766 18.32 -5.16 -20.09
N ILE A 767 18.20 -3.91 -20.50
CA ILE A 767 16.91 -3.38 -20.98
C ILE A 767 16.95 -3.44 -22.50
N ASN A 768 15.80 -3.61 -23.16
CA ASN A 768 15.73 -3.86 -24.62
C ASN A 768 16.66 -2.93 -25.44
N ILE A 769 16.76 -1.64 -25.11
CA ILE A 769 17.67 -0.63 -25.72
C ILE A 769 19.20 -0.87 -25.54
N LEU A 770 19.58 -1.95 -24.88
CA LEU A 770 20.95 -2.37 -24.65
C LEU A 770 21.11 -3.88 -24.85
N ASP A 771 20.06 -4.55 -25.32
CA ASP A 771 19.93 -5.99 -25.43
C ASP A 771 19.78 -6.40 -26.89
N VAL A 772 20.57 -7.38 -27.32
CA VAL A 772 20.67 -7.75 -28.73
C VAL A 772 19.72 -8.90 -29.09
N ASP A 773 19.04 -9.52 -28.11
CA ASP A 773 18.21 -10.72 -28.23
C ASP A 773 17.10 -10.69 -27.15
N SER A 774 16.25 -9.65 -27.13
CA SER A 774 15.41 -9.20 -26.00
C SER A 774 14.47 -10.26 -25.36
N ASP A 775 14.24 -11.41 -26.01
CA ASP A 775 13.42 -12.53 -25.51
C ASP A 775 14.18 -13.86 -25.34
N ASN A 776 15.51 -13.85 -25.50
CA ASN A 776 16.43 -14.99 -25.40
C ASN A 776 16.10 -16.20 -26.31
N ASP A 777 15.52 -15.91 -27.46
CA ASP A 777 15.19 -16.87 -28.51
C ASP A 777 16.43 -17.44 -29.28
N ALA A 778 17.54 -16.69 -29.25
CA ALA A 778 18.75 -16.76 -30.06
C ALA A 778 18.72 -16.03 -31.42
N LEU A 779 17.63 -15.34 -31.81
CA LEU A 779 17.47 -14.59 -33.05
C LEU A 779 17.35 -13.06 -32.84
N TYR A 780 18.51 -12.39 -32.79
CA TYR A 780 18.61 -10.93 -32.62
C TYR A 780 17.51 -10.07 -33.26
N ASP A 781 16.95 -9.13 -32.48
CA ASP A 781 15.75 -8.32 -32.73
C ASP A 781 15.70 -7.69 -34.14
N GLY A 782 16.83 -7.16 -34.60
CA GLY A 782 17.01 -6.55 -35.91
C GLY A 782 16.82 -7.52 -37.06
N THR A 783 17.05 -8.82 -36.84
CA THR A 783 16.73 -9.90 -37.78
C THR A 783 15.22 -10.11 -37.85
N GLU A 784 14.56 -10.15 -36.70
CA GLU A 784 13.13 -10.44 -36.53
C GLU A 784 12.24 -9.32 -37.06
N MET A 785 12.59 -8.09 -36.70
CA MET A 785 12.01 -6.88 -37.24
C MET A 785 12.40 -6.66 -38.71
N GLY A 786 13.21 -7.52 -39.32
CA GLY A 786 13.55 -7.50 -40.75
C GLY A 786 14.41 -6.30 -41.17
N TYR A 787 15.20 -5.78 -40.23
CA TYR A 787 16.29 -4.84 -40.45
C TYR A 787 17.55 -5.59 -40.90
N GLY A 788 18.71 -5.02 -40.60
CA GLY A 788 20.00 -5.60 -40.91
C GLY A 788 21.09 -4.55 -40.99
N CYS A 789 22.32 -5.01 -40.88
CA CYS A 789 23.49 -4.26 -40.45
C CYS A 789 24.06 -3.21 -41.44
N ASP A 790 23.20 -2.45 -42.14
CA ASP A 790 23.55 -1.20 -42.82
C ASP A 790 22.66 0.00 -42.46
N GLY A 791 22.09 -0.03 -41.24
CA GLY A 791 21.31 1.03 -40.60
C GLY A 791 22.11 2.29 -40.20
N PRO A 792 21.45 3.28 -39.56
CA PRO A 792 22.08 4.23 -38.63
C PRO A 792 22.70 3.48 -37.44
N GLY A 793 23.67 4.07 -36.74
CA GLY A 793 24.47 3.39 -35.69
C GLY A 793 25.23 2.15 -36.18
N THR A 794 24.58 0.96 -36.19
CA THR A 794 25.12 -0.40 -36.38
C THR A 794 26.59 -0.53 -36.82
N ASP A 795 27.50 -0.86 -35.91
CA ASP A 795 28.82 -1.42 -36.22
C ASP A 795 28.77 -2.95 -36.30
N ALA A 796 28.39 -3.44 -37.48
CA ALA A 796 28.46 -4.84 -37.94
C ALA A 796 29.87 -5.51 -37.85
N SER A 797 30.82 -4.96 -37.10
CA SER A 797 32.06 -5.62 -36.67
C SER A 797 32.12 -5.98 -35.18
N ARG A 798 31.15 -5.60 -34.35
CA ARG A 798 30.89 -6.21 -33.03
C ARG A 798 30.31 -7.63 -33.15
N ASN A 799 29.51 -7.85 -34.20
CA ASN A 799 28.85 -9.12 -34.62
C ASN A 799 27.48 -9.40 -33.96
N HIS A 800 26.91 -8.44 -33.23
CA HIS A 800 25.58 -8.53 -32.62
C HIS A 800 24.41 -8.45 -33.63
N CYS A 801 24.70 -8.15 -34.91
CA CYS A 801 23.69 -8.13 -35.98
C CYS A 801 23.87 -9.25 -36.99
N ILE A 802 22.76 -9.91 -37.36
CA ILE A 802 22.67 -10.75 -38.56
C ILE A 802 21.70 -10.11 -39.58
N PRO A 803 22.11 -9.83 -40.84
CA PRO A 803 21.22 -9.15 -41.77
C PRO A 803 20.13 -10.07 -42.30
N ASP A 804 18.87 -9.68 -42.16
CA ASP A 804 17.73 -10.42 -42.72
C ASP A 804 17.89 -10.65 -44.24
N GLY A 805 17.66 -11.91 -44.62
CA GLY A 805 17.88 -12.44 -45.95
C GLY A 805 16.76 -12.19 -46.95
N ASP A 806 15.54 -11.83 -46.53
CA ASP A 806 14.40 -11.64 -47.44
C ASP A 806 13.74 -10.24 -47.48
N LEU A 807 14.20 -9.34 -46.61
CA LEU A 807 13.86 -7.92 -46.45
C LEU A 807 12.48 -7.72 -45.80
N GLY A 808 12.29 -8.31 -44.63
CA GLY A 808 11.09 -8.25 -43.78
C GLY A 808 9.86 -8.85 -44.45
N ALA A 809 10.02 -9.97 -45.19
CA ALA A 809 8.90 -10.70 -45.77
C ALA A 809 8.46 -11.89 -44.89
N THR A 810 9.36 -12.46 -44.11
CA THR A 810 9.09 -13.01 -42.78
C THR A 810 9.46 -11.96 -41.72
N LYS A 811 8.79 -12.03 -40.56
CA LYS A 811 9.07 -11.27 -39.34
C LYS A 811 8.57 -12.08 -38.15
N THR A 812 9.25 -11.92 -37.03
CA THR A 812 8.93 -12.43 -35.69
C THR A 812 8.87 -11.22 -34.73
N SER A 813 8.69 -11.45 -33.43
CA SER A 813 8.52 -10.40 -32.42
C SER A 813 9.61 -10.52 -31.37
N PRO A 814 10.44 -9.48 -31.15
CA PRO A 814 11.58 -9.53 -30.22
C PRO A 814 11.18 -9.56 -28.74
N LEU A 815 9.88 -9.60 -28.45
CA LEU A 815 9.33 -9.69 -27.09
C LEU A 815 8.68 -11.06 -26.85
N LEU A 816 8.76 -11.99 -27.80
CA LEU A 816 8.00 -13.23 -27.81
C LEU A 816 8.82 -14.38 -28.40
N TRP A 817 9.52 -15.08 -27.51
CA TRP A 817 10.30 -16.31 -27.73
C TRP A 817 9.66 -17.37 -28.64
N ASP A 818 8.36 -17.30 -28.91
CA ASP A 818 7.60 -18.16 -29.82
C ASP A 818 6.43 -17.35 -30.43
N THR A 819 6.71 -16.56 -31.49
CA THR A 819 5.73 -15.70 -32.20
C THR A 819 4.45 -16.44 -32.61
N ASP A 820 4.56 -17.73 -32.90
CA ASP A 820 3.49 -18.60 -33.39
C ASP A 820 2.59 -19.17 -32.27
N GLY A 821 3.14 -19.33 -31.07
CA GLY A 821 2.55 -20.03 -29.93
C GLY A 821 2.53 -21.57 -30.12
N GLY A 822 3.57 -22.13 -30.73
CA GLY A 822 3.73 -23.54 -31.06
C GLY A 822 4.46 -24.37 -30.00
N GLY A 823 5.40 -23.77 -29.27
CA GLY A 823 6.24 -24.35 -28.24
C GLY A 823 7.64 -24.74 -28.72
N ALA A 824 8.21 -23.99 -29.66
CA ALA A 824 9.62 -24.03 -30.06
C ALA A 824 10.04 -22.59 -30.40
N SER A 825 11.29 -22.22 -30.10
CA SER A 825 11.73 -20.84 -30.33
C SER A 825 11.80 -20.49 -31.81
N ASP A 826 11.56 -19.24 -32.16
CA ASP A 826 11.67 -18.72 -33.53
C ASP A 826 13.10 -18.88 -34.08
N GLY A 827 14.14 -18.69 -33.26
CA GLY A 827 15.54 -19.02 -33.53
C GLY A 827 15.80 -20.52 -33.61
N SER A 828 14.99 -21.38 -33.00
CA SER A 828 15.02 -22.84 -33.21
C SER A 828 14.31 -23.26 -34.51
N GLU A 829 13.29 -22.51 -34.93
CA GLU A 829 12.58 -22.68 -36.21
C GLU A 829 13.48 -22.21 -37.37
N ASP A 830 14.05 -21.01 -37.28
CA ASP A 830 15.17 -20.48 -38.09
C ASP A 830 16.53 -20.67 -37.41
N TRP A 831 16.92 -21.93 -37.20
CA TRP A 831 18.24 -22.34 -36.68
C TRP A 831 19.47 -21.78 -37.42
N ASN A 832 19.29 -21.15 -38.60
CA ASN A 832 20.36 -20.51 -39.35
C ASN A 832 20.39 -18.98 -39.20
N ARG A 833 19.41 -18.43 -38.46
CA ARG A 833 19.31 -17.07 -37.95
C ARG A 833 19.45 -16.01 -39.01
N ASN A 834 18.63 -16.07 -40.06
CA ASN A 834 18.74 -15.16 -41.19
C ASN A 834 17.42 -14.51 -41.62
N GLY A 835 16.34 -14.71 -40.86
CA GLY A 835 15.01 -14.14 -41.12
C GLY A 835 14.27 -14.80 -42.29
N VAL A 836 14.77 -15.93 -42.83
CA VAL A 836 14.21 -16.57 -44.03
C VAL A 836 13.89 -18.04 -43.81
N VAL A 837 12.61 -18.38 -43.91
CA VAL A 837 12.11 -19.76 -43.97
C VAL A 837 12.68 -20.51 -45.20
N ASP A 838 13.83 -21.17 -45.01
CA ASP A 838 14.59 -21.86 -46.05
C ASP A 838 14.27 -23.37 -46.07
N ALA A 839 15.02 -24.12 -46.89
CA ALA A 839 14.67 -25.48 -47.26
C ALA A 839 15.16 -26.56 -46.25
N GLY A 840 14.79 -26.42 -44.98
CA GLY A 840 15.18 -27.32 -43.89
C GLY A 840 14.48 -27.01 -42.56
N GLU A 841 14.32 -25.71 -42.30
CA GLU A 841 13.54 -25.07 -41.23
C GLU A 841 12.05 -25.45 -41.22
N THR A 842 11.43 -25.08 -40.10
CA THR A 842 9.99 -24.83 -39.90
C THR A 842 9.70 -23.34 -40.17
N ASP A 843 8.54 -22.80 -39.79
CA ASP A 843 8.06 -21.47 -40.22
C ASP A 843 7.50 -20.75 -38.99
N PRO A 844 8.24 -19.82 -38.36
CA PRO A 844 7.91 -19.19 -37.07
C PRO A 844 6.66 -18.29 -37.09
N THR A 845 5.87 -18.37 -38.17
CA THR A 845 4.62 -17.60 -38.36
C THR A 845 3.41 -18.50 -38.69
N ALA A 846 3.54 -19.82 -38.55
CA ALA A 846 2.70 -20.81 -39.24
C ALA A 846 1.34 -21.20 -38.60
N GLY A 847 0.91 -20.51 -37.55
CA GLY A 847 -0.39 -20.60 -36.90
C GLY A 847 -0.55 -21.72 -35.86
N ASN A 848 0.05 -21.51 -34.68
CA ASN A 848 -0.12 -22.24 -33.43
C ASN A 848 0.29 -23.72 -33.50
N GLY A 849 1.58 -23.97 -33.67
CA GLY A 849 2.17 -25.28 -33.49
C GLY A 849 2.04 -26.18 -34.73
N ALA A 850 2.11 -25.59 -35.93
CA ALA A 850 1.74 -26.30 -37.16
C ALA A 850 2.80 -27.32 -37.61
N ASP A 851 4.10 -27.04 -37.38
CA ASP A 851 5.20 -27.89 -37.81
C ASP A 851 6.49 -27.91 -36.96
N ASP A 852 6.65 -27.05 -35.98
CA ASP A 852 7.51 -27.10 -34.77
C ASP A 852 7.59 -28.48 -34.08
N ALA A 853 6.56 -29.33 -34.18
CA ALA A 853 6.68 -30.78 -33.89
C ALA A 853 7.72 -31.55 -34.79
N ASN A 854 8.43 -30.85 -35.68
CA ASN A 854 9.60 -31.29 -36.44
C ASN A 854 10.91 -30.63 -35.99
N VAL A 855 10.88 -29.56 -35.18
CA VAL A 855 12.00 -29.18 -34.32
C VAL A 855 12.26 -30.37 -33.39
N VAL A 856 13.53 -30.66 -33.14
CA VAL A 856 13.96 -31.79 -32.34
C VAL A 856 14.85 -31.23 -31.27
N ASP A 857 14.44 -31.41 -30.03
CA ASP A 857 15.24 -31.23 -28.83
C ASP A 857 15.48 -32.65 -28.26
N THR A 858 16.73 -32.98 -27.90
CA THR A 858 17.19 -34.35 -27.62
C THR A 858 17.44 -34.65 -26.15
N ASP A 859 17.88 -33.66 -25.38
CA ASP A 859 18.20 -33.66 -23.94
C ASP A 859 17.07 -33.03 -23.11
N GLY A 860 16.45 -31.95 -23.59
CA GLY A 860 15.26 -31.36 -23.02
C GLY A 860 15.45 -30.02 -22.30
N ASP A 861 16.37 -29.16 -22.76
CA ASP A 861 16.61 -27.83 -22.17
C ASP A 861 15.68 -26.74 -22.72
N GLY A 862 15.46 -26.70 -24.03
CA GLY A 862 14.65 -25.68 -24.69
C GLY A 862 15.09 -25.39 -26.13
N LEU A 863 16.37 -25.65 -26.46
CA LEU A 863 16.94 -25.34 -27.77
C LEU A 863 16.83 -26.52 -28.75
N GLY A 864 16.73 -26.21 -30.04
CA GLY A 864 16.66 -27.23 -31.09
C GLY A 864 18.03 -27.79 -31.51
N ASP A 865 18.11 -29.11 -31.72
CA ASP A 865 19.24 -29.93 -32.27
C ASP A 865 20.04 -29.24 -33.40
N ASN A 866 19.38 -28.38 -34.22
CA ASN A 866 20.00 -27.70 -35.34
C ASN A 866 20.59 -26.33 -34.97
N LEU A 867 19.96 -25.58 -34.07
CA LEU A 867 20.40 -24.27 -33.58
C LEU A 867 21.68 -24.45 -32.76
N GLU A 868 21.65 -25.37 -31.80
CA GLU A 868 22.83 -25.81 -31.04
C GLU A 868 24.02 -26.21 -31.94
N ILE A 869 23.75 -26.87 -33.08
CA ILE A 869 24.80 -27.26 -34.04
C ILE A 869 25.40 -26.06 -34.79
N GLU A 870 24.64 -24.97 -34.96
CA GLU A 870 25.12 -23.74 -35.60
C GLU A 870 25.84 -22.83 -34.58
N LEU A 871 25.33 -22.72 -33.35
CA LEU A 871 25.98 -22.03 -32.21
C LEU A 871 27.27 -22.74 -31.78
N GLY A 872 27.20 -24.04 -31.48
CA GLY A 872 28.36 -24.92 -31.25
C GLY A 872 28.30 -25.86 -30.04
N SER A 873 27.19 -25.87 -29.30
CA SER A 873 26.86 -26.78 -28.18
C SER A 873 26.71 -28.26 -28.63
N ASP A 874 26.46 -29.20 -27.70
CA ASP A 874 26.25 -30.64 -28.00
C ASP A 874 24.79 -31.05 -27.70
N PRO A 875 23.94 -31.33 -28.73
CA PRO A 875 22.54 -31.80 -28.65
C PRO A 875 22.26 -33.13 -27.94
N ASN A 876 22.99 -33.41 -26.88
CA ASN A 876 22.87 -34.57 -26.00
C ASN A 876 23.36 -34.24 -24.56
N ASN A 877 23.53 -32.95 -24.25
CA ASN A 877 24.20 -32.40 -23.08
C ASN A 877 23.78 -30.93 -22.86
N ALA A 878 22.64 -30.75 -22.18
CA ALA A 878 22.01 -29.48 -21.78
C ALA A 878 22.81 -28.56 -20.82
N ASP A 879 24.14 -28.64 -20.84
CA ASP A 879 25.07 -27.90 -19.97
C ASP A 879 26.48 -28.07 -20.58
N SER A 880 26.72 -27.39 -21.69
CA SER A 880 27.83 -27.58 -22.63
C SER A 880 29.19 -27.11 -22.11
N ASP A 881 29.20 -26.08 -21.28
CA ASP A 881 30.40 -25.44 -20.71
C ASP A 881 30.78 -26.07 -19.33
N ASN A 882 29.78 -26.49 -18.54
CA ASN A 882 29.81 -27.14 -17.22
C ASN A 882 29.82 -26.21 -15.99
N ASP A 883 29.19 -25.04 -16.06
CA ASP A 883 29.06 -24.05 -14.98
C ASP A 883 27.81 -24.18 -14.08
N GLY A 884 26.77 -24.89 -14.54
CA GLY A 884 25.53 -25.15 -13.81
C GLY A 884 24.30 -24.34 -14.20
N LEU A 885 24.41 -23.40 -15.15
CA LEU A 885 23.28 -22.96 -15.97
C LEU A 885 23.00 -24.05 -17.04
N LEU A 886 21.99 -23.89 -17.88
CA LEU A 886 21.66 -24.85 -18.94
C LEU A 886 21.68 -24.13 -20.27
N ASP A 887 22.09 -24.78 -21.36
CA ASP A 887 22.25 -24.17 -22.69
C ASP A 887 21.03 -23.34 -23.17
N GLY A 888 19.81 -23.70 -22.76
CA GLY A 888 18.56 -22.95 -23.05
C GLY A 888 18.00 -22.09 -21.91
N ASP A 889 18.72 -21.98 -20.79
CA ASP A 889 18.51 -21.00 -19.71
C ASP A 889 19.60 -19.87 -19.79
N GLU A 890 20.47 -19.90 -20.81
CA GLU A 890 21.56 -18.94 -21.06
C GLU A 890 21.03 -17.64 -21.67
N PRO A 891 21.37 -16.46 -21.11
CA PRO A 891 21.01 -15.18 -21.70
C PRO A 891 21.90 -14.83 -22.90
N ASN A 892 21.32 -14.15 -23.87
CA ASN A 892 21.95 -13.76 -25.13
C ASN A 892 22.78 -14.91 -25.76
N PRO A 893 22.22 -16.13 -25.93
CA PRO A 893 23.00 -17.36 -26.16
C PRO A 893 23.80 -17.35 -27.47
N GLY A 894 23.48 -16.43 -28.38
CA GLY A 894 24.19 -16.20 -29.63
C GLY A 894 25.41 -15.25 -29.56
N ASP A 895 25.55 -14.45 -28.51
CA ASP A 895 26.50 -13.32 -28.40
C ASP A 895 27.82 -13.63 -27.66
N ASP A 896 28.84 -12.77 -27.84
CA ASP A 896 30.21 -12.79 -27.26
C ASP A 896 30.38 -11.58 -26.31
N HIS A 897 29.57 -11.55 -25.23
CA HIS A 897 29.29 -10.35 -24.42
C HIS A 897 30.55 -9.62 -23.89
N ASP A 898 31.51 -10.35 -23.30
CA ASP A 898 32.77 -9.75 -22.80
C ASP A 898 33.83 -9.52 -23.91
N GLY A 899 33.69 -10.19 -25.06
CA GLY A 899 34.63 -10.16 -26.18
C GLY A 899 35.87 -11.06 -26.04
N ASP A 900 35.85 -12.13 -25.23
CA ASP A 900 36.88 -13.20 -25.18
C ASP A 900 37.05 -13.88 -26.54
N GLY A 901 35.92 -14.10 -27.25
CA GLY A 901 35.81 -14.92 -28.45
C GLY A 901 35.24 -16.31 -28.21
N LEU A 902 34.50 -16.50 -27.11
CA LEU A 902 33.47 -17.51 -26.93
C LEU A 902 32.09 -16.84 -27.13
N ILE A 903 31.02 -17.60 -27.08
CA ILE A 903 29.66 -17.06 -27.01
C ILE A 903 29.04 -17.55 -25.71
N ASN A 904 28.06 -16.85 -25.13
CA ASN A 904 27.56 -17.09 -23.76
C ASN A 904 27.28 -18.58 -23.49
N ILE A 905 26.51 -19.26 -24.36
CA ILE A 905 26.24 -20.72 -24.36
C ILE A 905 27.47 -21.67 -24.42
N LEU A 906 28.69 -21.12 -24.51
CA LEU A 906 29.97 -21.82 -24.51
C LEU A 906 31.04 -21.16 -23.61
N ASP A 907 30.74 -20.02 -22.98
CA ASP A 907 31.51 -19.47 -21.85
C ASP A 907 30.91 -19.95 -20.52
N ALA A 908 31.44 -19.45 -19.40
CA ALA A 908 31.19 -19.99 -18.07
C ALA A 908 31.40 -18.95 -16.95
N ASP A 909 31.43 -17.67 -17.33
CA ASP A 909 31.85 -16.46 -16.60
C ASP A 909 31.59 -15.29 -17.60
N SER A 910 30.35 -15.17 -18.12
CA SER A 910 30.00 -14.47 -19.38
C SER A 910 30.32 -12.96 -19.42
N ASP A 911 30.69 -12.35 -18.29
CA ASP A 911 31.09 -10.95 -18.16
C ASP A 911 32.56 -10.73 -17.65
N ASP A 912 33.36 -11.79 -17.46
CA ASP A 912 34.69 -11.82 -16.79
C ASP A 912 34.70 -11.04 -15.45
N ASP A 913 33.62 -11.16 -14.67
CA ASP A 913 33.57 -10.84 -13.24
C ASP A 913 34.49 -11.77 -12.42
N GLY A 914 34.34 -13.07 -12.66
CA GLY A 914 34.94 -14.15 -11.92
C GLY A 914 33.98 -15.08 -11.18
N LEU A 915 32.68 -14.84 -11.13
CA LEU A 915 31.68 -15.84 -10.75
C LEU A 915 31.24 -16.63 -12.01
N PRO A 916 30.87 -17.92 -11.89
CA PRO A 916 30.26 -18.64 -13.01
C PRO A 916 28.75 -18.37 -13.06
N ASP A 917 28.20 -18.23 -14.25
CA ASP A 917 26.82 -17.79 -14.55
C ASP A 917 25.76 -18.58 -13.76
N GLY A 918 25.91 -19.91 -13.68
CA GLY A 918 25.09 -20.82 -12.89
C GLY A 918 25.17 -20.62 -11.37
N LEU A 919 26.23 -20.02 -10.82
CA LEU A 919 26.27 -19.57 -9.43
C LEU A 919 25.46 -18.27 -9.25
N GLU A 920 25.52 -17.37 -10.22
CA GLU A 920 24.89 -16.04 -10.21
C GLU A 920 23.37 -16.16 -10.35
N ALA A 921 22.93 -17.01 -11.27
CA ALA A 921 21.56 -17.52 -11.40
C ALA A 921 21.11 -18.45 -10.23
N GLY A 922 21.89 -18.54 -9.14
CA GLY A 922 21.53 -19.24 -7.90
C GLY A 922 21.41 -20.77 -8.01
N ARG A 923 22.00 -21.38 -9.04
CA ARG A 923 21.88 -22.82 -9.32
C ARG A 923 22.80 -23.65 -8.39
N ILE A 924 22.39 -24.89 -8.12
CA ILE A 924 23.04 -25.78 -7.13
C ILE A 924 23.78 -26.97 -7.76
N CYS A 925 24.10 -26.89 -9.05
CA CYS A 925 24.79 -27.93 -9.83
C CYS A 925 24.16 -29.34 -9.72
N ASP A 926 22.82 -29.48 -9.80
CA ASP A 926 22.13 -30.77 -9.61
C ASP A 926 21.51 -31.40 -10.86
N HIS A 927 21.64 -30.75 -12.03
CA HIS A 927 21.35 -31.35 -13.33
C HIS A 927 22.31 -32.54 -13.62
N PRO A 928 21.85 -33.63 -14.25
CA PRO A 928 22.68 -34.81 -14.50
C PRO A 928 23.81 -34.61 -15.53
N ASP A 929 23.73 -33.60 -16.37
CA ASP A 929 24.65 -33.40 -17.49
C ASP A 929 25.81 -32.43 -17.14
N THR A 930 25.63 -31.54 -16.16
CA THR A 930 26.70 -30.81 -15.43
C THR A 930 27.83 -31.73 -14.94
N ASP A 931 29.00 -31.79 -15.62
CA ASP A 931 30.15 -32.57 -15.14
C ASP A 931 30.93 -31.84 -14.04
N LEU A 932 30.44 -31.98 -12.81
CA LEU A 932 31.11 -31.62 -11.55
C LEU A 932 32.57 -32.13 -11.42
N SER A 933 33.06 -32.99 -12.31
CA SER A 933 34.46 -33.43 -12.37
C SER A 933 35.39 -32.50 -13.17
N VAL A 934 34.84 -31.60 -13.99
CA VAL A 934 35.52 -30.45 -14.60
C VAL A 934 35.84 -29.43 -13.50
N GLY A 935 34.81 -29.07 -12.71
CA GLY A 935 34.92 -28.19 -11.55
C GLY A 935 34.92 -26.71 -11.92
N ILE A 936 34.09 -26.34 -12.89
CA ILE A 936 33.64 -24.98 -13.17
C ILE A 936 32.48 -24.71 -12.20
N CYS A 937 31.33 -25.38 -12.36
CA CYS A 937 30.16 -25.22 -11.48
C CYS A 937 30.47 -25.17 -9.98
N LEU A 938 30.05 -24.06 -9.36
CA LEU A 938 30.13 -23.79 -7.93
C LEU A 938 28.71 -23.79 -7.37
N PRO A 939 28.30 -24.79 -6.56
CA PRO A 939 26.93 -24.84 -6.05
C PRO A 939 26.69 -23.70 -5.08
N ASP A 940 25.64 -22.92 -5.32
CA ASP A 940 25.19 -21.88 -4.40
C ASP A 940 24.92 -22.46 -2.98
N GLY A 941 25.39 -21.71 -1.99
CA GLY A 941 25.36 -21.99 -0.56
C GLY A 941 24.07 -21.60 0.17
N ASP A 942 23.25 -20.70 -0.38
CA ASP A 942 21.96 -20.33 0.22
C ASP A 942 20.70 -20.72 -0.59
N ALA A 943 20.90 -21.13 -1.84
CA ALA A 943 19.95 -21.67 -2.83
C ALA A 943 18.95 -20.64 -3.37
N GLY A 944 19.50 -19.62 -4.05
CA GLY A 944 18.79 -18.53 -4.71
C GLY A 944 18.20 -17.51 -3.73
N ALA A 945 18.81 -17.32 -2.55
CA ALA A 945 18.43 -16.23 -1.63
C ALA A 945 19.31 -14.99 -1.80
N THR A 946 20.45 -15.13 -2.48
CA THR A 946 21.24 -14.06 -3.10
C THR A 946 21.53 -14.47 -4.55
N THR A 947 21.45 -13.54 -5.50
CA THR A 947 21.78 -13.71 -6.92
C THR A 947 22.47 -12.45 -7.44
N THR A 948 23.12 -12.55 -8.59
CA THR A 948 23.77 -11.48 -9.37
C THR A 948 23.42 -11.65 -10.85
N GLY A 949 23.59 -10.61 -11.67
CA GLY A 949 23.23 -10.68 -13.09
C GLY A 949 24.34 -11.31 -13.94
N VAL A 950 23.99 -12.30 -14.76
CA VAL A 950 24.94 -13.10 -15.57
C VAL A 950 25.71 -12.24 -16.59
N LEU A 951 25.08 -11.19 -17.12
CA LEU A 951 25.72 -10.21 -18.02
C LEU A 951 26.09 -8.91 -17.28
N GLN A 952 25.99 -8.87 -15.93
CA GLN A 952 26.15 -7.66 -15.13
C GLN A 952 27.33 -7.69 -14.17
N ARG A 953 28.48 -7.27 -14.69
CA ARG A 953 29.81 -7.22 -14.03
C ARG A 953 29.97 -6.39 -12.74
N ASP A 954 28.89 -5.81 -12.24
CA ASP A 954 28.77 -4.92 -11.06
C ASP A 954 27.26 -4.73 -10.80
N THR A 955 26.55 -5.78 -10.33
CA THR A 955 25.07 -5.83 -10.20
C THR A 955 24.48 -4.60 -9.50
N ASP A 956 25.19 -4.00 -8.55
CA ASP A 956 24.71 -2.81 -7.81
C ASP A 956 25.25 -1.44 -8.29
N GLY A 957 26.19 -1.44 -9.23
CA GLY A 957 26.85 -0.23 -9.76
C GLY A 957 27.74 0.51 -8.75
N GLY A 958 28.14 -0.15 -7.66
CA GLY A 958 28.97 0.40 -6.58
C GLY A 958 30.40 0.72 -7.02
N GLY A 959 30.93 -0.07 -7.97
CA GLY A 959 32.28 0.08 -8.53
C GLY A 959 33.26 -1.05 -8.14
N ALA A 960 32.76 -2.16 -7.61
CA ALA A 960 33.43 -3.44 -7.49
C ALA A 960 32.61 -4.50 -8.21
N THR A 961 33.27 -5.54 -8.70
CA THR A 961 32.58 -6.63 -9.40
C THR A 961 32.13 -7.67 -8.38
N ASP A 962 31.09 -8.41 -8.67
CA ASP A 962 30.44 -9.34 -7.76
C ASP A 962 31.39 -10.46 -7.26
N GLY A 963 32.35 -10.89 -8.08
CA GLY A 963 33.46 -11.77 -7.72
C GLY A 963 34.61 -11.10 -6.94
N GLU A 964 34.68 -9.77 -6.87
CA GLU A 964 35.42 -9.02 -5.83
C GLU A 964 34.63 -8.88 -4.51
N GLU A 965 33.29 -8.97 -4.56
CA GLU A 965 32.37 -8.91 -3.41
C GLU A 965 32.28 -10.26 -2.67
N ASP A 966 31.84 -11.33 -3.36
CA ASP A 966 31.91 -12.71 -2.89
C ASP A 966 33.33 -13.29 -3.09
N VAL A 967 34.22 -12.82 -2.21
CA VAL A 967 35.61 -13.26 -2.11
C VAL A 967 35.75 -14.79 -1.91
N ASN A 968 34.69 -15.49 -1.49
CA ASN A 968 34.73 -16.91 -1.16
C ASN A 968 34.05 -17.82 -2.20
N ARG A 969 33.26 -17.24 -3.13
CA ARG A 969 32.55 -17.86 -4.27
C ARG A 969 31.66 -19.00 -3.81
N ASN A 970 30.65 -18.64 -3.02
CA ASN A 970 29.63 -19.52 -2.48
C ASN A 970 28.20 -18.98 -2.62
N GLY A 971 27.96 -17.80 -3.20
CA GLY A 971 26.62 -17.24 -3.41
C GLY A 971 25.95 -16.71 -2.14
N VAL A 972 26.70 -16.54 -1.03
CA VAL A 972 26.14 -16.14 0.27
C VAL A 972 26.83 -14.90 0.82
N VAL A 973 26.04 -13.88 1.17
CA VAL A 973 26.51 -12.68 1.89
C VAL A 973 27.05 -13.04 3.29
N ASP A 974 28.33 -13.42 3.37
CA ASP A 974 28.96 -13.97 4.57
C ASP A 974 29.56 -12.85 5.47
N PRO A 975 29.53 -12.95 6.82
CA PRO A 975 29.94 -11.86 7.71
C PRO A 975 31.43 -11.44 7.62
N GLY A 976 31.73 -10.51 6.71
CA GLY A 976 33.05 -9.92 6.48
C GLY A 976 33.47 -9.86 5.01
N GLU A 977 32.68 -10.43 4.10
CA GLU A 977 32.58 -10.02 2.70
C GLU A 977 31.74 -8.74 2.57
N ARG A 978 31.56 -8.27 1.34
CA ARG A 978 30.61 -7.22 0.94
C ARG A 978 29.34 -7.88 0.39
N ASP A 979 28.33 -7.08 0.08
CA ASP A 979 27.04 -7.54 -0.40
C ASP A 979 26.91 -7.08 -1.86
N PRO A 980 26.89 -7.99 -2.87
CA PRO A 980 26.78 -7.64 -4.30
C PRO A 980 25.54 -6.82 -4.69
N ASN A 981 24.63 -6.62 -3.74
CA ASN A 981 23.36 -5.92 -3.90
C ASN A 981 23.24 -4.67 -2.96
N ASP A 982 24.33 -4.13 -2.39
CA ASP A 982 24.36 -2.89 -1.59
C ASP A 982 25.50 -1.93 -1.99
N PRO A 983 25.26 -0.97 -2.91
CA PRO A 983 26.31 -0.11 -3.48
C PRO A 983 26.86 0.91 -2.46
N SER A 984 26.29 0.94 -1.24
CA SER A 984 26.74 1.79 -0.15
C SER A 984 27.92 1.21 0.63
N ASP A 985 28.06 -0.12 0.63
CA ASP A 985 29.07 -0.91 1.33
C ASP A 985 30.46 -0.76 0.67
N ASP A 986 30.48 -0.83 -0.66
CA ASP A 986 31.67 -0.95 -1.52
C ASP A 986 32.73 0.18 -1.28
N SER A 987 32.25 1.34 -0.85
CA SER A 987 33.01 2.58 -0.72
C SER A 987 34.16 2.67 0.31
N THR A 988 34.82 1.57 0.78
CA THR A 988 36.17 1.68 1.40
C THR A 988 37.16 0.49 1.32
N SER A 989 38.20 0.64 0.49
CA SER A 989 39.45 -0.15 0.58
C SER A 989 40.09 -0.18 2.01
N PRO A 990 40.32 -1.36 2.64
CA PRO A 990 40.70 -1.46 4.05
C PRO A 990 42.20 -1.19 4.33
N THR A 991 42.53 0.05 4.70
CA THR A 991 43.91 0.43 5.09
C THR A 991 44.35 0.03 6.51
N GLY A 992 44.54 -1.28 6.72
CA GLY A 992 45.66 -1.82 7.50
C GLY A 992 45.58 -1.94 9.04
N GLY A 993 45.38 -3.18 9.51
CA GLY A 993 45.61 -3.61 10.91
C GLY A 993 46.64 -4.75 11.00
N ALA A 994 47.82 -4.51 11.59
CA ALA A 994 48.98 -5.41 11.43
C ALA A 994 49.05 -6.63 12.38
N GLY A 995 49.29 -7.82 11.83
CA GLY A 995 49.70 -9.02 12.58
C GLY A 995 50.28 -10.16 11.71
N GLY A 996 51.61 -10.26 11.57
CA GLY A 996 52.27 -11.35 10.81
C GLY A 996 52.20 -12.74 11.48
N VAL A 997 52.68 -13.83 10.88
CA VAL A 997 53.85 -13.95 9.97
C VAL A 997 53.82 -15.21 9.07
N GLY A 998 53.81 -15.01 7.74
CA GLY A 998 54.85 -15.51 6.80
C GLY A 998 54.67 -16.81 6.01
N GLY A 999 54.88 -16.74 4.67
CA GLY A 999 55.27 -17.93 3.89
C GLY A 999 55.26 -17.93 2.34
N SER A 1000 56.12 -17.14 1.66
CA SER A 1000 56.63 -17.40 0.27
C SER A 1000 55.61 -17.60 -0.88
N ALA A 1001 55.31 -16.61 -1.74
CA ALA A 1001 56.15 -15.96 -2.78
C ALA A 1001 56.40 -16.74 -4.09
N GLY A 1002 55.74 -16.25 -5.16
CA GLY A 1002 56.11 -16.28 -6.58
C GLY A 1002 55.00 -15.51 -7.34
N SER A 1003 55.15 -14.29 -7.86
CA SER A 1003 56.00 -13.78 -8.95
C SER A 1003 55.65 -14.34 -10.35
N ALA A 1004 55.33 -13.55 -11.38
CA ALA A 1004 55.12 -12.09 -11.46
C ALA A 1004 54.61 -11.67 -12.87
N GLY A 1005 53.85 -10.57 -12.93
CA GLY A 1005 54.02 -9.48 -13.90
C GLY A 1005 53.05 -9.47 -15.10
N ALA A 1006 52.13 -8.52 -15.27
CA ALA A 1006 52.20 -7.04 -15.29
C ALA A 1006 52.42 -6.40 -16.69
N ALA A 1007 51.37 -5.69 -17.12
CA ALA A 1007 51.32 -4.48 -17.96
C ALA A 1007 51.46 -4.58 -19.51
N GLY A 1008 50.47 -4.01 -20.20
CA GLY A 1008 50.52 -3.64 -21.63
C GLY A 1008 49.42 -2.67 -22.04
N SER A 1009 49.72 -1.36 -22.13
CA SER A 1009 48.72 -0.29 -22.36
C SER A 1009 48.62 0.24 -23.80
N ALA A 1010 47.44 0.77 -24.14
CA ALA A 1010 47.17 1.98 -24.95
C ALA A 1010 47.24 1.95 -26.50
N GLY A 1011 46.07 1.98 -27.16
CA GLY A 1011 45.41 3.20 -27.68
C GLY A 1011 46.02 4.02 -28.84
N ALA A 1012 45.19 4.32 -29.87
CA ALA A 1012 45.29 5.47 -30.79
C ALA A 1012 44.03 5.56 -31.72
N GLY A 1013 43.44 6.72 -32.06
CA GLY A 1013 43.66 8.10 -31.58
C GLY A 1013 43.34 9.22 -32.61
N GLY A 1014 42.82 10.36 -32.14
CA GLY A 1014 42.57 11.61 -32.89
C GLY A 1014 43.63 12.71 -32.69
N THR A 1015 43.91 13.55 -33.69
CA THR A 1015 45.20 14.27 -33.78
C THR A 1015 45.25 15.74 -33.31
N ALA A 1016 46.36 16.15 -32.65
CA ALA A 1016 47.11 17.38 -33.00
C ALA A 1016 48.54 17.45 -32.41
N GLY A 1017 49.53 17.96 -33.18
CA GLY A 1017 50.52 18.87 -32.56
C GLY A 1017 52.03 18.53 -32.46
N THR A 1018 52.68 18.19 -33.57
CA THR A 1018 54.09 18.58 -33.90
C THR A 1018 55.35 17.92 -33.26
N ALA A 1019 56.13 17.29 -34.16
CA ALA A 1019 57.60 17.42 -34.36
C ALA A 1019 58.60 16.77 -33.37
N GLY A 1020 59.42 15.81 -33.88
CA GLY A 1020 60.50 15.21 -33.06
C GLY A 1020 61.71 14.51 -33.73
N SER A 1021 61.67 14.17 -35.03
CA SER A 1021 62.82 13.70 -35.86
C SER A 1021 63.64 12.45 -35.42
N GLY A 1022 63.64 11.43 -36.29
CA GLY A 1022 64.77 10.51 -36.51
C GLY A 1022 64.82 9.24 -35.63
N GLY A 1023 65.15 8.07 -36.16
CA GLY A 1023 65.42 7.74 -37.56
C GLY A 1023 66.19 6.43 -37.75
N THR A 1024 66.19 5.95 -38.99
CA THR A 1024 67.08 4.94 -39.58
C THR A 1024 67.05 3.49 -39.07
N GLY A 1025 66.37 2.64 -39.86
CA GLY A 1025 66.89 1.34 -40.33
C GLY A 1025 66.75 0.14 -39.38
N GLY A 1026 66.28 -1.03 -39.80
CA GLY A 1026 65.88 -1.48 -41.15
C GLY A 1026 66.54 -2.82 -41.53
N THR A 1027 65.91 -3.55 -42.46
CA THR A 1027 66.32 -4.88 -42.97
C THR A 1027 66.23 -6.03 -41.95
N GLY A 1028 65.78 -7.23 -42.28
CA GLY A 1028 65.21 -7.75 -43.54
C GLY A 1028 64.74 -9.20 -43.33
N ASN A 1029 63.58 -9.59 -43.88
CA ASN A 1029 63.47 -10.27 -45.18
C ASN A 1029 64.07 -11.70 -45.23
N SER A 1030 63.22 -12.72 -45.35
CA SER A 1030 63.15 -13.61 -46.55
C SER A 1030 62.26 -14.86 -46.32
N SER A 1031 61.13 -14.99 -47.04
CA SER A 1031 60.95 -15.91 -48.22
C SER A 1031 60.42 -17.30 -47.85
N PHE A 1032 59.59 -18.03 -48.60
CA PHE A 1032 59.04 -18.00 -49.98
C PHE A 1032 57.52 -18.30 -49.90
N GLY A 1033 56.58 -18.04 -50.84
CA GLY A 1033 56.56 -17.83 -52.30
C GLY A 1033 55.66 -18.90 -52.97
N GLY A 1034 54.79 -18.66 -53.97
CA GLY A 1034 54.34 -17.45 -54.69
C GLY A 1034 53.51 -17.79 -55.95
N THR A 1035 53.19 -16.78 -56.80
CA THR A 1035 52.64 -16.85 -58.20
C THR A 1035 51.20 -17.39 -58.44
N ALA A 1036 50.37 -16.92 -59.39
CA ALA A 1036 50.29 -15.68 -60.22
C ALA A 1036 49.02 -15.70 -61.13
N GLY A 1037 48.38 -14.55 -61.47
CA GLY A 1037 47.43 -14.47 -62.61
C GLY A 1037 46.48 -13.24 -62.70
N GLN A 1038 46.51 -12.51 -63.82
CA GLN A 1038 45.72 -11.30 -64.18
C GLN A 1038 44.25 -11.59 -64.56
N GLY A 1039 43.27 -10.65 -64.61
CA GLY A 1039 43.22 -9.20 -64.26
C GLY A 1039 42.27 -8.35 -65.16
N GLY A 1040 41.95 -7.09 -64.75
CA GLY A 1040 41.31 -6.00 -65.54
C GLY A 1040 39.78 -5.79 -65.33
N SER A 1041 39.18 -4.59 -65.44
CA SER A 1041 39.72 -3.22 -65.70
C SER A 1041 38.70 -2.04 -65.59
N GLY A 1042 38.96 -1.05 -64.71
CA GLY A 1042 38.58 0.39 -64.80
C GLY A 1042 37.08 0.83 -64.74
N ALA A 1043 36.69 2.12 -64.60
CA ALA A 1043 37.37 3.35 -64.12
C ALA A 1043 36.40 4.59 -64.11
N GLN A 1044 36.43 5.42 -63.04
CA GLN A 1044 35.81 6.78 -62.91
C GLN A 1044 34.25 6.88 -63.03
N GLY A 1045 33.49 7.72 -62.31
CA GLY A 1045 33.74 8.67 -61.21
C GLY A 1045 32.89 9.97 -61.30
N GLY A 1046 32.35 10.51 -60.18
CA GLY A 1046 32.00 11.93 -60.04
C GLY A 1046 30.54 12.37 -59.73
N SER A 1047 30.30 12.78 -58.47
CA SER A 1047 29.67 14.04 -57.98
C SER A 1047 28.22 14.47 -58.33
N ALA A 1048 27.47 14.79 -57.25
CA ALA A 1048 26.82 16.09 -56.92
C ALA A 1048 25.28 16.20 -56.80
N GLN A 1049 24.85 16.61 -55.59
CA GLN A 1049 23.80 17.59 -55.20
C GLN A 1049 22.43 17.67 -55.91
N GLY A 1050 21.36 17.77 -55.11
CA GLY A 1050 20.52 18.99 -55.14
C GLY A 1050 18.99 18.85 -55.09
N ASP A 1051 18.45 18.99 -53.88
CA ASP A 1051 17.39 19.92 -53.41
C ASP A 1051 16.01 20.14 -54.10
N GLU A 1052 15.06 20.45 -53.20
CA GLU A 1052 13.78 21.18 -53.32
C GLU A 1052 12.52 20.48 -53.87
N GLY A 1053 11.53 20.30 -52.99
CA GLY A 1053 10.12 20.02 -53.33
C GLY A 1053 9.28 21.28 -53.62
N PHE A 1054 7.98 21.12 -53.91
CA PHE A 1054 7.01 22.23 -53.88
C PHE A 1054 5.54 21.77 -53.83
N SER A 1055 4.73 22.51 -53.06
CA SER A 1055 3.29 22.28 -52.83
C SER A 1055 2.37 22.96 -53.87
N LEU A 1056 1.06 22.64 -53.89
CA LEU A 1056 -0.08 23.59 -53.74
C LEU A 1056 -1.41 23.22 -54.47
N GLU A 1057 -2.50 23.47 -53.73
CA GLU A 1057 -3.86 23.92 -54.13
C GLU A 1057 -4.74 23.10 -55.13
N GLY A 1058 -5.78 22.48 -54.57
CA GLY A 1058 -7.12 23.12 -54.50
C GLY A 1058 -8.10 23.03 -55.69
N GLY A 1059 -9.33 22.55 -55.44
CA GLY A 1059 -10.45 22.74 -56.38
C GLY A 1059 -11.72 21.93 -56.15
N GLY A 1060 -12.68 22.44 -55.37
CA GLY A 1060 -14.00 21.80 -55.20
C GLY A 1060 -15.06 22.28 -56.20
N CYS A 1061 -15.89 21.37 -56.74
CA CYS A 1061 -17.28 21.65 -57.19
C CYS A 1061 -18.08 20.41 -57.68
N GLY A 1062 -19.01 19.93 -56.86
CA GLY A 1062 -20.42 19.79 -57.27
C GLY A 1062 -20.93 18.62 -58.16
N CYS A 1063 -21.97 17.97 -57.63
CA CYS A 1063 -23.18 17.47 -58.32
C CYS A 1063 -23.28 16.01 -58.85
N ALA A 1064 -24.19 15.29 -58.19
CA ALA A 1064 -25.31 14.51 -58.78
C ALA A 1064 -25.14 12.99 -59.09
N VAL A 1065 -25.90 12.20 -58.31
CA VAL A 1065 -26.42 10.85 -58.62
C VAL A 1065 -27.10 10.81 -60.01
N PRO A 1066 -27.14 9.67 -60.72
CA PRO A 1066 -28.34 8.80 -60.60
C PRO A 1066 -28.20 7.29 -60.90
N ALA A 1067 -28.95 6.46 -60.15
CA ALA A 1067 -29.62 5.19 -60.54
C ALA A 1067 -28.82 4.02 -61.20
N GLY A 1068 -29.09 2.74 -60.94
CA GLY A 1068 -30.11 2.06 -60.13
C GLY A 1068 -30.72 0.83 -60.87
N LYS A 1069 -31.43 -0.06 -60.14
CA LYS A 1069 -32.13 -1.31 -60.62
C LYS A 1069 -31.23 -2.53 -60.91
N SER A 1070 -31.68 -3.79 -60.85
CA SER A 1070 -32.83 -4.45 -60.17
C SER A 1070 -32.82 -5.97 -60.44
N ASN A 1071 -33.25 -6.79 -59.48
CA ASN A 1071 -33.81 -8.16 -59.62
C ASN A 1071 -32.92 -9.28 -60.24
N SER A 1072 -32.77 -10.41 -59.53
CA SER A 1072 -33.66 -11.60 -59.69
C SER A 1072 -33.24 -12.78 -58.80
N ALA A 1073 -34.23 -13.46 -58.17
CA ALA A 1073 -34.09 -14.76 -57.48
C ALA A 1073 -34.08 -15.94 -58.53
N PRO A 1074 -34.11 -17.28 -58.24
CA PRO A 1074 -34.91 -17.95 -57.18
C PRO A 1074 -34.46 -19.32 -56.58
N LEU A 1075 -35.03 -19.70 -55.42
CA LEU A 1075 -35.60 -21.02 -54.99
C LEU A 1075 -35.58 -21.05 -53.43
N ALA A 1076 -36.65 -21.14 -52.63
CA ALA A 1076 -38.00 -21.71 -52.70
C ALA A 1076 -38.15 -23.17 -52.25
N LEU A 1077 -38.49 -23.35 -50.97
CA LEU A 1077 -39.61 -24.23 -50.59
C LEU A 1077 -40.58 -23.47 -49.65
N ALA A 1078 -41.32 -24.11 -48.75
CA ALA A 1078 -42.45 -23.47 -48.04
C ALA A 1078 -42.93 -24.23 -46.77
N LEU A 1079 -43.97 -23.64 -46.14
CA LEU A 1079 -44.82 -24.06 -45.01
C LEU A 1079 -44.43 -23.47 -43.63
N GLY A 1080 -45.28 -22.70 -42.94
CA GLY A 1080 -46.50 -22.00 -43.41
C GLY A 1080 -47.47 -21.50 -42.32
N ALA A 1081 -48.22 -20.44 -42.65
CA ALA A 1081 -49.42 -19.90 -41.95
C ALA A 1081 -49.18 -19.22 -40.57
N LEU A 1082 -50.00 -18.27 -40.05
CA LEU A 1082 -51.32 -17.75 -40.45
C LEU A 1082 -51.64 -16.39 -39.74
N GLY A 1083 -52.23 -15.40 -40.43
CA GLY A 1083 -52.91 -14.21 -39.84
C GLY A 1083 -52.03 -12.94 -39.71
N ALA A 1084 -52.33 -11.78 -40.32
CA ALA A 1084 -53.50 -10.88 -40.25
C ALA A 1084 -53.51 -9.95 -38.99
N ALA A 1085 -53.75 -8.63 -39.07
CA ALA A 1085 -53.88 -7.70 -40.20
C ALA A 1085 -53.92 -6.22 -39.73
N ALA A 1086 -53.67 -5.29 -40.68
CA ALA A 1086 -54.17 -3.90 -40.74
C ALA A 1086 -53.78 -2.89 -39.61
N MET A 1087 -52.94 -1.88 -39.87
CA MET A 1087 -53.20 -0.64 -40.64
C MET A 1087 -54.02 0.45 -39.90
N LEU A 1088 -53.37 1.56 -39.51
CA LEU A 1088 -53.70 2.98 -39.87
C LEU A 1088 -52.70 3.95 -39.16
N ARG A 1089 -51.97 4.81 -39.88
CA ARG A 1089 -52.23 6.28 -39.98
C ARG A 1089 -52.51 6.99 -38.64
N ARG A 1090 -51.82 8.10 -38.27
CA ARG A 1090 -51.53 9.30 -39.09
C ARG A 1090 -50.71 10.35 -38.30
N ARG A 1091 -49.82 11.11 -38.97
CA ARG A 1091 -49.56 12.58 -38.87
C ARG A 1091 -49.83 13.29 -37.52
N ARG A 1092 -48.97 14.21 -37.02
CA ARG A 1092 -48.19 15.26 -37.74
C ARG A 1092 -47.33 16.08 -36.76
N ARG A 1093 -46.12 16.50 -37.21
CA ARG A 1093 -45.42 17.78 -36.96
C ARG A 1093 -45.82 18.62 -35.72
N SER A 1094 -44.83 19.00 -34.94
CA SER A 1094 -44.30 20.38 -35.02
C SER A 1094 -42.80 20.30 -35.31
#